data_AF-A0A7C2THF6-F1
#
_entry.id   AF-A0A7C2THF6-F1
#
_cell.length_a   1.000
_cell.length_b   1.000
_cell.length_c   1.000
_cell.angle_alpha   90.00
_cell.angle_beta   90.00
_cell.angle_gamma   90.00
#
_symmetry.space_group_name_H-M   'P 1'
#
loop_
_entity.id
_entity.type
_entity.pdbx_description
1 polymer ?
#
loop_
_entity_poly.entity_id
_entity_poly.type
_entity_poly.pdbx_seq_one_letter_code
_entity_poly.pdbx_strand_id
1 'polypeptide(L)'
;MTIAMQGSWTVSVKSKEAAWPQRFRIAGSSNGVDGVYSHTSPPVFVSGPQWGVTVEYDPPGAVGWSQSRHRIRNFRVSGGQFLFDIETDDSAGDQDFDDLILTCAMTQAASEYVVYGTVKTYSGSCLFNPCYPPPYFVIDYPWQLTELLKNAETRRIIEKLYPERVRKPAVGPDPWPGPGPDPTPFRPLMIPTGLADDAGLVVNRTAATVAATAEMQTAGRKVAAQKVAPATAAVDTAVYAMSTAAPAVESILNRQELLLLARLKDLVRVRPCSVQAVTQTIMRFFEYDRTTAEKLGDPYTGEGNRHLLGSAATDEFGTYLFRFSFDYAQMVEEGSDIAPGEDPLVQGRPDLLIQLLETLPDGVMYESAPYYNIPNVRRIDLCLPSSAIGVPRTSCQGGRAIQALGNLSIITSGTTLHSDGTVSNITGTGPQVSHAAWYGTVDLYACFLDTEPAVSHYVIRYRRHDPDSGWEAWNFVNTRYSHPKQQVDGTWKNETIGPLTMSLRVNGPTQDKVEVNAYLNIEDQVTAQEWQNWNRDRKLQIDTALFQPLSGQVEFRIEGYNAAGEKVAGGEDTIRLFIDNTWTNGDIESIRLGVEDPGECAYFQLPSAGAPLAVRFRATDPAGFMASYYLKVYRGSNTDVPTRNPATGLAVAAFYQPVSPFRFRGTLEETSNSSGYVEINLEPEAGSWLASGVDFCAFSFELSAVDRKTNGYGTPRGRTLWRELVGIAYEWPDGTS
;
A
#
# COMPACT_ATOMS: atom_id res chain seq x y z
N MET A 1 2.26 -18.67 -16.93
CA MET A 1 1.17 -17.80 -16.48
C MET A 1 0.22 -17.50 -17.65
N THR A 2 -1.08 -17.46 -17.41
CA THR A 2 -2.08 -17.15 -18.44
C THR A 2 -2.08 -15.65 -18.69
N ILE A 3 -2.16 -15.21 -19.95
CA ILE A 3 -2.31 -13.79 -20.26
C ILE A 3 -3.80 -13.46 -20.20
N ALA A 4 -4.16 -12.56 -19.29
CA ALA A 4 -5.52 -12.04 -19.16
C ALA A 4 -5.79 -11.03 -20.28
N MET A 5 -6.92 -11.20 -20.95
CA MET A 5 -7.37 -10.41 -22.10
C MET A 5 -8.81 -9.94 -21.86
N GLN A 6 -9.14 -8.72 -22.30
CA GLN A 6 -10.48 -8.14 -22.17
C GLN A 6 -11.02 -7.72 -23.54
N GLY A 7 -12.32 -7.87 -23.76
CA GLY A 7 -12.99 -7.53 -25.01
C GLY A 7 -12.65 -8.46 -26.18
N SER A 8 -12.91 -8.00 -27.40
CA SER A 8 -12.74 -8.76 -28.63
C SER A 8 -11.34 -8.67 -29.26
N TRP A 9 -10.68 -9.80 -29.49
CA TRP A 9 -9.38 -9.90 -30.16
C TRP A 9 -9.37 -11.06 -31.16
N THR A 10 -8.53 -10.94 -32.19
CA THR A 10 -8.16 -12.05 -33.05
C THR A 10 -6.78 -12.55 -32.63
N VAL A 11 -6.69 -13.83 -32.28
CA VAL A 11 -5.43 -14.51 -31.96
C VAL A 11 -5.00 -15.33 -33.17
N SER A 12 -3.79 -15.08 -33.67
CA SER A 12 -3.23 -15.79 -34.84
C SER A 12 -1.81 -16.25 -34.57
N VAL A 13 -1.45 -17.42 -35.08
CA VAL A 13 -0.06 -17.91 -35.01
C VAL A 13 0.78 -17.14 -36.03
N LYS A 14 1.87 -16.54 -35.58
CA LYS A 14 2.83 -15.80 -36.39
C LYS A 14 3.97 -16.69 -36.86
N SER A 15 4.55 -17.47 -35.95
CA SER A 15 5.65 -18.40 -36.22
C SER A 15 5.74 -19.48 -35.13
N LYS A 16 6.46 -20.56 -35.42
CA LYS A 16 6.81 -21.62 -34.49
C LYS A 16 8.21 -22.14 -34.84
N GLU A 17 9.19 -21.89 -33.97
CA GLU A 17 10.57 -22.35 -34.16
C GLU A 17 10.99 -23.47 -33.19
N ALA A 18 10.13 -23.84 -32.23
CA ALA A 18 10.39 -24.88 -31.25
C ALA A 18 10.53 -26.28 -31.87
N ALA A 19 11.40 -27.12 -31.28
CA ALA A 19 11.45 -28.55 -31.61
C ALA A 19 10.23 -29.32 -31.06
N TRP A 20 9.78 -28.97 -29.86
CA TRP A 20 8.67 -29.67 -29.20
C TRP A 20 7.30 -29.25 -29.78
N PRO A 21 6.26 -30.10 -29.64
CA PRO A 21 4.89 -29.70 -29.95
C PRO A 21 4.46 -28.49 -29.11
N GLN A 22 3.84 -27.51 -29.77
CA GLN A 22 3.34 -26.28 -29.16
C GLN A 22 1.85 -26.12 -29.49
N ARG A 23 1.08 -25.61 -28.52
CA ARG A 23 -0.35 -25.29 -28.65
C ARG A 23 -0.71 -24.07 -27.81
N PHE A 24 -1.88 -23.51 -28.05
CA PHE A 24 -2.45 -22.49 -27.16
C PHE A 24 -3.88 -22.84 -26.76
N ARG A 25 -4.28 -22.44 -25.56
CA ARG A 25 -5.61 -22.65 -25.00
C ARG A 25 -6.27 -21.30 -24.76
N ILE A 26 -7.54 -21.20 -25.13
CA ILE A 26 -8.42 -20.08 -24.82
C ILE A 26 -9.46 -20.55 -23.80
N ALA A 27 -9.71 -19.75 -22.76
CA ALA A 27 -10.72 -20.02 -21.74
C ALA A 27 -11.39 -18.73 -21.26
N GLY A 28 -12.68 -18.78 -20.93
CA GLY A 28 -13.45 -17.64 -20.40
C GLY A 28 -14.09 -16.76 -21.49
N SER A 29 -14.08 -17.18 -22.75
CA SER A 29 -14.73 -16.44 -23.84
C SER A 29 -16.26 -16.44 -23.69
N SER A 30 -16.88 -15.31 -24.01
CA SER A 30 -18.35 -15.18 -24.06
C SER A 30 -18.94 -15.60 -25.40
N ASN A 31 -18.11 -15.76 -26.45
CA ASN A 31 -18.55 -16.15 -27.79
C ASN A 31 -18.37 -17.66 -28.08
N GLY A 32 -18.05 -18.48 -27.07
CA GLY A 32 -18.07 -19.94 -27.16
C GLY A 32 -16.89 -20.55 -27.93
N VAL A 33 -15.74 -19.87 -27.95
CA VAL A 33 -14.50 -20.32 -28.61
C VAL A 33 -13.46 -20.82 -27.61
N ASP A 34 -13.90 -21.25 -26.43
CA ASP A 34 -13.01 -21.89 -25.46
C ASP A 34 -12.54 -23.24 -26.02
N GLY A 35 -11.25 -23.51 -25.93
CA GLY A 35 -10.68 -24.70 -26.53
C GLY A 35 -9.16 -24.69 -26.64
N VAL A 36 -8.65 -25.77 -27.21
CA VAL A 36 -7.22 -26.00 -27.45
C VAL A 36 -6.95 -25.92 -28.95
N TYR A 37 -5.93 -25.16 -29.32
CA TYR A 37 -5.59 -24.81 -30.69
C TYR A 37 -4.13 -25.16 -30.98
N SER A 38 -3.87 -25.88 -32.07
CA SER A 38 -2.51 -26.16 -32.54
C SER A 38 -1.86 -24.93 -33.17
N HIS A 39 -0.53 -24.96 -33.33
CA HIS A 39 0.23 -23.96 -34.11
C HIS A 39 -0.22 -23.81 -35.58
N THR A 40 -1.03 -24.74 -36.11
CA THR A 40 -1.60 -24.69 -37.47
C THR A 40 -3.04 -24.19 -37.51
N SER A 41 -3.61 -23.83 -36.36
CA SER A 41 -5.00 -23.37 -36.29
C SER A 41 -5.20 -22.06 -37.06
N PRO A 42 -6.36 -21.87 -37.73
CA PRO A 42 -6.69 -20.58 -38.32
C PRO A 42 -6.83 -19.50 -37.23
N PRO A 43 -6.76 -18.20 -37.59
CA PRO A 43 -7.00 -17.12 -36.65
C PRO A 43 -8.32 -17.28 -35.89
N VAL A 44 -8.28 -17.12 -34.57
CA VAL A 44 -9.42 -17.31 -33.66
C VAL A 44 -9.91 -15.96 -33.18
N PHE A 45 -11.17 -15.62 -33.46
CA PHE A 45 -11.80 -14.43 -32.91
C PHE A 45 -12.41 -14.75 -31.55
N VAL A 46 -11.89 -14.12 -30.50
CA VAL A 46 -12.26 -14.32 -29.11
C VAL A 46 -12.87 -13.04 -28.57
N SER A 47 -13.97 -13.13 -27.84
CA SER A 47 -14.58 -11.99 -27.17
C SER A 47 -15.07 -12.39 -25.79
N GLY A 48 -14.97 -11.47 -24.82
CA GLY A 48 -15.51 -11.64 -23.48
C GLY A 48 -15.11 -10.47 -22.58
N PRO A 49 -15.81 -10.26 -21.45
CA PRO A 49 -15.42 -9.23 -20.48
C PRO A 49 -14.03 -9.51 -19.90
N GLN A 50 -13.70 -10.79 -19.71
CA GLN A 50 -12.37 -11.26 -19.33
C GLN A 50 -12.20 -12.72 -19.81
N TRP A 51 -11.06 -13.02 -20.44
CA TRP A 51 -10.70 -14.35 -20.90
C TRP A 51 -9.17 -14.51 -20.90
N GLY A 52 -8.70 -15.77 -20.95
CA GLY A 52 -7.28 -16.10 -20.83
C GLY A 52 -6.75 -16.78 -22.08
N VAL A 53 -5.48 -16.48 -22.41
CA VAL A 53 -4.68 -17.27 -23.36
C VAL A 53 -3.47 -17.88 -22.67
N THR A 54 -3.33 -19.20 -22.78
CA THR A 54 -2.21 -19.98 -22.25
C THR A 54 -1.49 -20.65 -23.41
N VAL A 55 -0.18 -20.46 -23.53
CA VAL A 55 0.65 -21.25 -24.46
C VAL A 55 1.25 -22.43 -23.71
N GLU A 56 1.24 -23.60 -24.33
CA GLU A 56 1.70 -24.85 -23.74
C GLU A 56 2.61 -25.60 -24.71
N TYR A 57 3.62 -26.25 -24.15
CA TYR A 57 4.55 -27.13 -24.84
C TYR A 57 4.46 -28.56 -24.31
N ASP A 58 4.86 -29.55 -25.10
CA ASP A 58 4.88 -30.97 -24.71
C ASP A 58 6.31 -31.54 -24.75
N PRO A 59 7.04 -31.53 -23.62
CA PRO A 59 8.39 -32.08 -23.57
C PRO A 59 8.36 -33.61 -23.69
N PRO A 60 9.43 -34.23 -24.25
CA PRO A 60 9.52 -35.68 -24.33
C PRO A 60 9.55 -36.31 -22.93
N GLY A 61 8.62 -37.23 -22.66
CA GLY A 61 8.57 -37.97 -21.39
C GLY A 61 7.15 -38.08 -20.82
N ALA A 62 7.06 -38.32 -19.51
CA ALA A 62 5.80 -38.56 -18.81
C ALA A 62 5.11 -37.29 -18.28
N VAL A 63 5.70 -36.10 -18.51
CA VAL A 63 5.24 -34.82 -17.92
C VAL A 63 4.00 -34.29 -18.64
N GLY A 64 3.86 -34.56 -19.95
CA GLY A 64 2.77 -34.06 -20.77
C GLY A 64 2.81 -32.54 -20.95
N TRP A 65 1.71 -31.98 -21.46
CA TRP A 65 1.58 -30.56 -21.74
C TRP A 65 1.84 -29.71 -20.49
N SER A 66 2.82 -28.82 -20.62
CA SER A 66 3.27 -27.87 -19.61
C SER A 66 3.16 -26.45 -20.15
N GLN A 67 3.04 -25.47 -19.26
CA GLN A 67 2.87 -24.09 -19.67
C GLN A 67 4.19 -23.45 -20.09
N SER A 68 4.22 -22.80 -21.26
CA SER A 68 5.37 -22.06 -21.73
C SER A 68 5.57 -20.76 -20.94
N ARG A 69 6.83 -20.36 -20.80
CA ARG A 69 7.21 -19.00 -20.42
C ARG A 69 6.79 -18.03 -21.52
N HIS A 70 6.50 -16.78 -21.19
CA HIS A 70 6.03 -15.83 -22.19
C HIS A 70 6.34 -14.38 -21.85
N ARG A 71 6.42 -13.57 -22.89
CA ARG A 71 6.51 -12.11 -22.79
C ARG A 71 5.62 -11.43 -23.80
N ILE A 72 5.02 -10.32 -23.38
CA ILE A 72 4.18 -9.49 -24.24
C ILE A 72 5.07 -8.41 -24.86
N ARG A 73 5.15 -8.34 -26.19
CA ARG A 73 6.02 -7.39 -26.91
C ARG A 73 5.41 -6.88 -28.21
N ASN A 74 6.19 -6.06 -28.91
CA ASN A 74 5.90 -5.58 -30.27
C ASN A 74 4.53 -4.88 -30.42
N PHE A 75 4.19 -4.05 -29.42
CA PHE A 75 3.01 -3.19 -29.47
C PHE A 75 3.09 -2.22 -30.64
N ARG A 76 2.07 -2.25 -31.51
CA ARG A 76 2.04 -1.45 -32.74
C ARG A 76 0.62 -1.20 -33.21
N VAL A 77 0.47 -0.18 -34.04
CA VAL A 77 -0.79 0.11 -34.72
C VAL A 77 -0.56 -0.03 -36.22
N SER A 78 -1.37 -0.85 -36.88
CA SER A 78 -1.28 -1.09 -38.32
C SER A 78 -2.66 -1.41 -38.88
N GLY A 79 -3.03 -0.82 -40.01
CA GLY A 79 -4.29 -1.11 -40.70
C GLY A 79 -5.56 -0.84 -39.86
N GLY A 80 -5.53 0.13 -38.95
CA GLY A 80 -6.65 0.43 -38.04
C GLY A 80 -6.82 -0.59 -36.89
N GLN A 81 -5.82 -1.44 -36.69
CA GLN A 81 -5.78 -2.40 -35.60
C GLN A 81 -4.66 -2.06 -34.64
N PHE A 82 -4.90 -2.32 -33.35
CA PHE A 82 -3.84 -2.41 -32.36
C PHE A 82 -3.38 -3.86 -32.28
N LEU A 83 -2.07 -4.09 -32.36
CA LEU A 83 -1.46 -5.40 -32.36
C LEU A 83 -0.35 -5.49 -31.33
N PHE A 84 -0.18 -6.68 -30.76
CA PHE A 84 0.98 -7.06 -29.98
C PHE A 84 1.28 -8.54 -30.21
N ASP A 85 2.48 -8.95 -29.85
CA ASP A 85 2.93 -10.33 -29.97
C ASP A 85 3.11 -10.95 -28.56
N ILE A 86 2.71 -12.20 -28.42
CA ILE A 86 3.04 -13.08 -27.30
C ILE A 86 4.17 -13.97 -27.78
N GLU A 87 5.36 -13.74 -27.25
CA GLU A 87 6.58 -14.51 -27.54
C GLU A 87 6.79 -15.52 -26.41
N THR A 88 7.07 -16.79 -26.71
CA THR A 88 7.14 -17.86 -25.70
C THR A 88 8.42 -18.66 -25.73
N ASP A 89 8.79 -19.20 -24.57
CA ASP A 89 9.95 -20.07 -24.33
C ASP A 89 9.47 -21.38 -23.67
N ASP A 90 9.82 -22.53 -24.23
CA ASP A 90 9.46 -23.87 -23.80
C ASP A 90 10.38 -24.40 -22.67
N SER A 91 11.29 -23.55 -22.20
CA SER A 91 12.21 -23.82 -21.12
C SER A 91 13.21 -24.95 -21.40
N ALA A 92 13.44 -25.30 -22.68
CA ALA A 92 14.49 -26.24 -23.10
C ALA A 92 15.92 -25.67 -22.95
N GLY A 93 16.06 -24.38 -22.60
CA GLY A 93 17.30 -23.79 -22.06
C GLY A 93 18.05 -22.83 -22.98
N ASP A 94 17.57 -22.56 -24.19
CA ASP A 94 18.07 -21.54 -25.13
C ASP A 94 17.57 -20.11 -24.81
N GLN A 95 16.39 -19.98 -24.19
CA GLN A 95 15.83 -18.71 -23.66
C GLN A 95 15.61 -17.62 -24.73
N ASP A 96 15.38 -17.98 -25.99
CA ASP A 96 15.24 -17.06 -27.13
C ASP A 96 13.82 -16.51 -27.34
N PHE A 97 12.80 -17.14 -26.76
CA PHE A 97 11.37 -16.74 -26.82
C PHE A 97 10.77 -16.72 -28.24
N ASP A 98 11.22 -17.59 -29.14
CA ASP A 98 10.68 -17.71 -30.50
C ASP A 98 9.93 -19.04 -30.78
N ASP A 99 9.71 -19.85 -29.74
CA ASP A 99 9.12 -21.18 -29.84
C ASP A 99 7.73 -21.22 -30.45
N LEU A 100 6.84 -20.35 -29.98
CA LEU A 100 5.53 -20.09 -30.57
C LEU A 100 5.22 -18.61 -30.39
N ILE A 101 5.13 -17.87 -31.49
CA ILE A 101 4.75 -16.47 -31.45
C ILE A 101 3.28 -16.34 -31.86
N LEU A 102 2.45 -15.80 -30.97
CA LEU A 102 1.08 -15.43 -31.29
C LEU A 102 1.01 -13.93 -31.55
N THR A 103 0.32 -13.51 -32.59
CA THR A 103 -0.10 -12.11 -32.78
C THR A 103 -1.54 -11.96 -32.34
N CYS A 104 -1.77 -11.03 -31.42
CA CYS A 104 -3.11 -10.61 -30.98
C CYS A 104 -3.44 -9.27 -31.63
N ALA A 105 -4.59 -9.17 -32.28
CA ALA A 105 -5.04 -7.97 -32.97
C ALA A 105 -6.46 -7.58 -32.53
N MET A 106 -6.70 -6.30 -32.26
CA MET A 106 -8.04 -5.75 -32.07
C MET A 106 -8.29 -4.60 -33.03
N THR A 107 -9.54 -4.48 -33.48
CA THR A 107 -9.97 -3.31 -34.25
C THR A 107 -10.14 -2.13 -33.31
N GLN A 108 -9.58 -0.97 -33.69
CA GLN A 108 -9.70 0.24 -32.89
C GLN A 108 -11.07 0.89 -33.06
N ALA A 109 -11.66 1.35 -31.96
CA ALA A 109 -12.92 2.08 -31.95
C ALA A 109 -12.84 3.23 -30.95
N ALA A 110 -13.65 4.27 -31.16
CA ALA A 110 -13.62 5.48 -30.34
C ALA A 110 -14.00 5.25 -28.86
N SER A 111 -14.80 4.21 -28.58
CA SER A 111 -15.21 3.83 -27.22
C SER A 111 -14.30 2.79 -26.57
N GLU A 112 -13.22 2.38 -27.24
CA GLU A 112 -12.30 1.34 -26.80
C GLU A 112 -10.97 1.95 -26.41
N TYR A 113 -10.47 1.55 -25.25
CA TYR A 113 -9.24 2.07 -24.67
C TYR A 113 -8.29 0.93 -24.33
N VAL A 114 -7.02 1.13 -24.66
CA VAL A 114 -5.93 0.18 -24.42
C VAL A 114 -4.79 0.90 -23.74
N VAL A 115 -4.44 0.40 -22.56
CA VAL A 115 -3.26 0.83 -21.81
C VAL A 115 -2.28 -0.31 -21.75
N TYR A 116 -1.01 -0.04 -22.04
CA TYR A 116 0.06 -1.02 -21.93
C TYR A 116 1.32 -0.37 -21.41
N GLY A 117 2.25 -1.16 -20.89
CA GLY A 117 3.53 -0.61 -20.44
C GLY A 117 4.26 -1.57 -19.54
N THR A 118 5.20 -1.02 -18.76
CA THR A 118 6.01 -1.78 -17.82
C THR A 118 5.82 -1.30 -16.40
N VAL A 119 5.86 -2.22 -15.44
CA VAL A 119 5.89 -1.90 -14.01
C VAL A 119 7.31 -2.13 -13.50
N LYS A 120 7.86 -1.13 -12.81
CA LYS A 120 9.22 -1.17 -12.26
C LYS A 120 9.26 -0.62 -10.84
N THR A 121 10.21 -1.08 -10.04
CA THR A 121 10.61 -0.35 -8.83
C THR A 121 11.66 0.70 -9.16
N TYR A 122 11.78 1.70 -8.30
CA TYR A 122 12.92 2.61 -8.30
C TYR A 122 13.56 2.76 -6.92
N SER A 123 14.87 2.95 -6.89
CA SER A 123 15.66 3.13 -5.67
C SER A 123 16.81 4.11 -5.86
N GLY A 124 17.45 4.49 -4.76
CA GLY A 124 18.54 5.47 -4.75
C GLY A 124 18.02 6.89 -4.57
N SER A 125 18.55 7.83 -5.36
CA SER A 125 18.30 9.27 -5.17
C SER A 125 17.16 9.84 -6.02
N CYS A 126 16.20 9.01 -6.45
CA CYS A 126 15.08 9.45 -7.28
C CYS A 126 14.11 10.33 -6.46
N LEU A 127 14.29 11.65 -6.46
CA LEU A 127 13.42 12.57 -5.69
C LEU A 127 12.00 12.69 -6.26
N PHE A 128 11.82 12.33 -7.54
CA PHE A 128 10.53 12.25 -8.22
C PHE A 128 10.40 10.88 -8.87
N ASN A 129 9.17 10.46 -9.13
CA ASN A 129 8.89 9.23 -9.88
C ASN A 129 9.55 9.27 -11.26
N PRO A 130 10.47 8.34 -11.58
CA PRO A 130 11.23 8.39 -12.83
C PRO A 130 10.42 7.98 -14.07
N CYS A 131 9.25 7.37 -13.90
CA CYS A 131 8.44 6.84 -15.02
C CYS A 131 7.16 7.61 -15.23
N TYR A 132 6.86 8.57 -14.36
CA TYR A 132 5.75 9.48 -14.57
C TYR A 132 6.14 10.52 -15.63
N PRO A 133 5.49 10.55 -16.79
CA PRO A 133 5.85 11.45 -17.88
C PRO A 133 5.50 12.91 -17.54
N PRO A 134 6.02 13.89 -18.29
CA PRO A 134 5.42 15.22 -18.34
C PRO A 134 3.88 15.11 -18.53
N PRO A 135 3.08 16.02 -17.97
CA PRO A 135 3.46 17.38 -17.56
C PRO A 135 3.71 17.55 -16.05
N TYR A 136 3.83 16.48 -15.27
CA TYR A 136 3.98 16.56 -13.81
C TYR A 136 5.31 15.98 -13.32
N PHE A 137 5.82 16.53 -12.21
CA PHE A 137 6.69 15.77 -11.31
C PHE A 137 5.84 15.16 -10.22
N VAL A 138 6.01 13.87 -9.98
CA VAL A 138 5.24 13.15 -8.97
C VAL A 138 6.13 12.74 -7.81
N ILE A 139 5.65 13.02 -6.60
CA ILE A 139 6.23 12.58 -5.33
C ILE A 139 5.30 11.49 -4.81
N ASP A 140 5.75 10.23 -4.82
CA ASP A 140 4.91 9.07 -4.50
C ASP A 140 5.28 8.41 -3.16
N TYR A 141 6.15 9.03 -2.36
CA TYR A 141 6.58 8.45 -1.09
C TYR A 141 7.04 9.46 -0.02
N PRO A 142 6.84 9.15 1.29
CA PRO A 142 7.21 10.06 2.39
C PRO A 142 8.69 10.48 2.43
N TRP A 143 9.62 9.59 2.07
CA TRP A 143 11.05 9.92 2.10
C TRP A 143 11.40 10.96 1.02
N GLN A 144 10.78 10.87 -0.17
CA GLN A 144 10.99 11.85 -1.25
C GLN A 144 10.50 13.23 -0.81
N LEU A 145 9.30 13.29 -0.22
CA LEU A 145 8.76 14.51 0.35
C LEU A 145 9.70 15.08 1.42
N THR A 146 10.15 14.25 2.37
CA THR A 146 11.07 14.66 3.44
C THR A 146 12.37 15.25 2.90
N GLU A 147 12.97 14.61 1.90
CA GLU A 147 14.19 15.12 1.26
C GLU A 147 13.95 16.44 0.51
N LEU A 148 12.83 16.55 -0.22
CA LEU A 148 12.47 17.77 -0.93
C LEU A 148 12.19 18.94 0.02
N LEU A 149 11.59 18.69 1.20
CA LEU A 149 11.29 19.74 2.18
C LEU A 149 12.54 20.33 2.87
N LYS A 150 13.72 19.72 2.71
CA LYS A 150 15.01 20.27 3.21
C LYS A 150 15.49 21.47 2.39
N ASN A 151 15.08 21.58 1.14
CA ASN A 151 15.40 22.73 0.30
C ASN A 151 14.28 23.78 0.42
N ALA A 152 14.66 25.03 0.69
CA ALA A 152 13.72 26.11 0.96
C ALA A 152 12.80 26.45 -0.24
N GLU A 153 13.30 26.31 -1.46
CA GLU A 153 12.57 26.65 -2.67
C GLU A 153 11.53 25.58 -3.03
N THR A 154 11.92 24.30 -2.95
CA THR A 154 10.98 23.18 -3.09
C THR A 154 9.94 23.20 -1.99
N ARG A 155 10.34 23.48 -0.73
CA ARG A 155 9.40 23.66 0.38
C ARG A 155 8.36 24.73 0.07
N ARG A 156 8.76 25.90 -0.44
CA ARG A 156 7.85 27.00 -0.79
C ARG A 156 6.83 26.60 -1.85
N ILE A 157 7.26 25.87 -2.88
CA ILE A 157 6.37 25.38 -3.95
C ILE A 157 5.41 24.31 -3.41
N ILE A 158 5.92 23.35 -2.65
CA ILE A 158 5.09 22.29 -2.05
C ILE A 158 4.10 22.89 -1.06
N GLU A 159 4.48 23.85 -0.22
CA GLU A 159 3.56 24.51 0.73
C GLU A 159 2.47 25.31 0.01
N LYS A 160 2.78 25.87 -1.16
CA LYS A 160 1.80 26.62 -1.95
C LYS A 160 0.73 25.70 -2.57
N LEU A 161 1.13 24.51 -3.03
CA LEU A 161 0.23 23.54 -3.65
C LEU A 161 -0.47 22.65 -2.61
N TYR A 162 0.28 22.22 -1.60
CA TYR A 162 -0.11 21.24 -0.60
C TYR A 162 0.24 21.74 0.81
N PRO A 163 -0.39 22.83 1.29
CA PRO A 163 -0.06 23.45 2.57
C PRO A 163 -0.18 22.47 3.75
N GLU A 164 -1.12 21.54 3.70
CA GLU A 164 -1.35 20.48 4.69
C GLU A 164 -0.20 19.46 4.76
N ARG A 165 0.65 19.36 3.73
CA ARG A 165 1.83 18.49 3.68
C ARG A 165 3.08 19.15 4.25
N VAL A 166 3.03 20.43 4.55
CA VAL A 166 4.16 21.21 5.09
C VAL A 166 3.83 21.78 6.45
N ARG A 167 2.59 22.25 6.64
CA ARG A 167 2.10 22.83 7.89
C ARG A 167 1.71 21.72 8.85
N LYS A 168 2.03 21.92 10.13
CA LYS A 168 1.43 21.14 11.21
C LYS A 168 -0.10 21.31 11.12
N PRO A 169 -0.91 20.24 11.17
CA PRO A 169 -2.36 20.38 11.21
C PRO A 169 -2.73 21.37 12.32
N ALA A 170 -3.45 22.44 11.98
CA ALA A 170 -3.99 23.37 12.97
C ALA A 170 -5.21 22.76 13.71
N VAL A 171 -5.59 21.52 13.40
CA VAL A 171 -6.71 20.79 14.01
C VAL A 171 -6.32 19.31 14.12
N GLY A 172 -5.88 18.86 15.31
CA GLY A 172 -5.60 17.45 15.62
C GLY A 172 -4.46 17.23 16.63
N PRO A 173 -4.57 16.25 17.55
CA PRO A 173 -3.61 16.00 18.62
C PRO A 173 -2.50 15.05 18.14
N ASP A 174 -1.50 15.55 17.43
CA ASP A 174 -0.29 14.77 17.10
C ASP A 174 0.96 15.66 17.23
N PRO A 175 1.82 15.43 18.24
CA PRO A 175 3.03 16.22 18.42
C PRO A 175 4.24 15.50 17.79
N TRP A 176 4.43 15.60 16.47
CA TRP A 176 5.72 15.31 15.84
C TRP A 176 6.08 16.34 14.76
N PRO A 177 7.37 16.75 14.64
CA PRO A 177 7.84 17.63 13.57
C PRO A 177 7.96 16.85 12.26
N GLY A 178 6.87 16.82 11.50
CA GLY A 178 6.80 16.28 10.14
C GLY A 178 5.35 16.34 9.64
N PRO A 179 5.09 16.29 8.32
CA PRO A 179 3.74 15.99 7.85
C PRO A 179 3.25 14.71 8.52
N GLY A 180 2.03 14.74 9.07
CA GLY A 180 1.41 13.51 9.56
C GLY A 180 1.48 12.44 8.46
N PRO A 181 1.88 11.19 8.75
CA PRO A 181 1.96 10.18 7.71
C PRO A 181 0.56 9.96 7.15
N ASP A 182 0.40 10.05 5.83
CA ASP A 182 -0.80 9.56 5.16
C ASP A 182 -1.17 8.17 5.68
N PRO A 183 -2.47 7.82 5.75
CA PRO A 183 -2.83 6.41 5.83
C PRO A 183 -2.15 5.70 4.66
N THR A 184 -1.46 4.59 4.92
CA THR A 184 -0.88 3.80 3.84
C THR A 184 -2.00 3.30 2.92
N PRO A 185 -1.85 3.39 1.59
CA PRO A 185 -0.69 3.89 0.85
C PRO A 185 -0.57 5.43 0.83
N PHE A 186 0.67 5.94 0.79
CA PHE A 186 0.93 7.38 0.67
C PHE A 186 0.22 7.97 -0.56
N ARG A 187 -0.47 9.09 -0.39
CA ARG A 187 -1.18 9.75 -1.49
C ARG A 187 -0.19 10.59 -2.31
N PRO A 188 -0.04 10.31 -3.62
CA PRO A 188 0.86 11.03 -4.51
C PRO A 188 0.66 12.54 -4.51
N LEU A 189 1.74 13.31 -4.64
CA LEU A 189 1.70 14.75 -4.89
C LEU A 189 2.13 15.04 -6.33
N MET A 190 1.30 15.76 -7.07
CA MET A 190 1.58 16.17 -8.45
C MET A 190 2.01 17.63 -8.50
N ILE A 191 3.21 17.90 -9.02
CA ILE A 191 3.75 19.25 -9.20
C ILE A 191 3.76 19.57 -10.70
N PRO A 192 3.00 20.58 -11.16
CA PRO A 192 2.96 20.93 -12.58
C PRO A 192 4.31 21.46 -13.06
N THR A 193 4.75 20.98 -14.22
CA THR A 193 6.03 21.40 -14.83
C THR A 193 5.86 22.48 -15.89
N GLY A 194 4.63 22.72 -16.35
CA GLY A 194 4.33 23.61 -17.48
C GLY A 194 4.74 23.06 -18.85
N LEU A 195 5.18 21.80 -18.92
CA LEU A 195 5.38 21.07 -20.17
C LEU A 195 4.05 20.53 -20.68
N ALA A 196 4.00 20.14 -21.96
CA ALA A 196 2.86 19.41 -22.51
C ALA A 196 2.95 17.93 -22.11
N ASP A 197 1.80 17.27 -22.06
CA ASP A 197 1.71 15.81 -21.94
C ASP A 197 2.27 15.13 -23.20
N ASP A 198 2.78 13.92 -23.03
CA ASP A 198 3.23 13.05 -24.11
C ASP A 198 2.07 12.71 -25.05
N ALA A 199 2.37 12.43 -26.32
CA ALA A 199 1.34 12.07 -27.30
C ALA A 199 0.86 10.62 -27.12
N GLY A 200 -0.39 10.36 -27.48
CA GLY A 200 -0.93 9.00 -27.70
C GLY A 200 -1.79 8.94 -28.96
N LEU A 201 -2.36 7.77 -29.24
CA LEU A 201 -3.21 7.59 -30.43
C LEU A 201 -4.67 7.81 -30.08
N VAL A 202 -5.29 8.78 -30.75
CA VAL A 202 -6.71 9.09 -30.64
C VAL A 202 -7.47 8.55 -31.85
N VAL A 203 -8.62 7.96 -31.58
CA VAL A 203 -9.54 7.42 -32.58
C VAL A 203 -10.82 8.24 -32.51
N ASN A 204 -10.97 9.19 -33.44
CA ASN A 204 -12.12 10.09 -33.44
C ASN A 204 -13.32 9.45 -34.16
N ARG A 205 -14.52 9.69 -33.62
CA ARG A 205 -15.76 9.64 -34.42
C ARG A 205 -15.81 10.88 -35.32
N THR A 206 -16.46 10.77 -36.47
CA THR A 206 -16.77 11.95 -37.28
C THR A 206 -17.58 12.94 -36.44
N ALA A 207 -17.21 14.24 -36.50
CA ALA A 207 -17.62 15.31 -35.59
C ALA A 207 -19.14 15.58 -35.46
N ALA A 208 -19.99 14.87 -36.22
CA ALA A 208 -21.43 15.09 -36.27
C ALA A 208 -22.17 14.66 -34.99
N THR A 209 -21.60 13.76 -34.17
CA THR A 209 -22.29 13.20 -33.00
C THR A 209 -21.96 13.89 -31.67
N VAL A 210 -20.78 14.53 -31.54
CA VAL A 210 -20.38 15.26 -30.32
C VAL A 210 -20.96 16.68 -30.28
N ALA A 211 -21.25 17.28 -31.44
CA ALA A 211 -21.98 18.56 -31.49
C ALA A 211 -23.41 18.44 -30.92
N ALA A 212 -24.04 17.27 -31.04
CA ALA A 212 -25.39 17.02 -30.54
C ALA A 212 -25.47 16.96 -28.99
N THR A 213 -24.39 16.58 -28.30
CA THR A 213 -24.33 16.55 -26.83
C THR A 213 -24.12 17.94 -26.23
N ALA A 214 -23.32 18.81 -26.88
CA ALA A 214 -23.13 20.21 -26.47
C ALA A 214 -24.39 21.07 -26.68
N GLU A 215 -25.16 20.82 -27.75
CA GLU A 215 -26.43 21.52 -28.01
C GLU A 215 -27.58 21.05 -27.10
N MET A 216 -27.59 19.78 -26.66
CA MET A 216 -28.63 19.27 -25.75
C MET A 216 -28.52 19.79 -24.30
N GLN A 217 -27.30 20.10 -23.81
CA GLN A 217 -27.14 20.67 -22.47
C GLN A 217 -27.44 22.18 -22.41
N THR A 218 -27.24 22.91 -23.51
CA THR A 218 -27.59 24.34 -23.59
C THR A 218 -29.09 24.57 -23.79
N ALA A 219 -29.83 23.61 -24.36
CA ALA A 219 -31.26 23.69 -24.53
C ALA A 219 -32.02 22.99 -23.39
N GLY A 220 -32.20 23.68 -22.26
CA GLY A 220 -33.06 23.25 -21.15
C GLY A 220 -34.55 23.12 -21.52
N ARG A 221 -34.93 22.17 -22.36
CA ARG A 221 -36.32 21.86 -22.71
C ARG A 221 -36.60 20.36 -22.71
N LYS A 222 -37.50 19.97 -21.80
CA LYS A 222 -38.27 18.72 -21.86
C LYS A 222 -38.86 18.54 -23.26
N VAL A 223 -38.40 17.56 -24.03
CA VAL A 223 -39.16 17.00 -25.14
C VAL A 223 -39.18 15.49 -25.00
N ALA A 224 -40.40 14.98 -25.10
CA ALA A 224 -40.80 13.61 -24.82
C ALA A 224 -40.13 12.57 -25.72
N ALA A 225 -40.08 11.35 -25.19
CA ALA A 225 -39.72 10.11 -25.86
C ALA A 225 -40.17 10.05 -27.32
N GLN A 226 -39.21 10.00 -28.24
CA GLN A 226 -39.44 9.57 -29.61
C GLN A 226 -38.59 8.33 -29.90
N LYS A 227 -39.29 7.24 -30.22
CA LYS A 227 -38.76 5.95 -30.67
C LYS A 227 -37.61 6.14 -31.67
N VAL A 228 -36.43 5.64 -31.34
CA VAL A 228 -35.36 5.40 -32.31
C VAL A 228 -35.46 3.93 -32.76
N ALA A 229 -35.80 3.75 -34.02
CA ALA A 229 -35.70 2.47 -34.73
C ALA A 229 -34.22 2.07 -34.88
N PRO A 230 -33.88 0.77 -34.97
CA PRO A 230 -32.49 0.31 -34.92
C PRO A 230 -31.73 0.83 -36.14
N ALA A 231 -30.79 1.74 -35.91
CA ALA A 231 -29.86 2.19 -36.94
C ALA A 231 -28.95 1.00 -37.29
N THR A 232 -29.19 0.45 -38.48
CA THR A 232 -28.27 -0.44 -39.18
C THR A 232 -26.86 0.13 -39.15
N ALA A 233 -25.90 -0.71 -38.77
CA ALA A 233 -24.47 -0.46 -38.71
C ALA A 233 -23.95 0.24 -39.99
N ALA A 234 -23.87 1.56 -39.95
CA ALA A 234 -23.01 2.32 -40.83
C ALA A 234 -21.61 2.26 -40.23
N VAL A 235 -20.65 1.80 -41.02
CA VAL A 235 -19.24 1.73 -40.68
C VAL A 235 -18.79 3.14 -40.28
N ASP A 236 -18.63 3.38 -38.98
CA ASP A 236 -18.01 4.58 -38.43
C ASP A 236 -16.63 4.73 -39.08
N THR A 237 -16.45 5.76 -39.90
CA THR A 237 -15.16 6.04 -40.51
C THR A 237 -14.27 6.63 -39.41
N ALA A 238 -13.51 5.77 -38.74
CA ALA A 238 -12.58 6.19 -37.70
C ALA A 238 -11.47 7.07 -38.30
N VAL A 239 -11.35 8.31 -37.81
CA VAL A 239 -10.23 9.19 -38.15
C VAL A 239 -9.19 9.09 -37.05
N TYR A 240 -7.99 8.65 -37.41
CA TYR A 240 -6.87 8.52 -36.49
C TYR A 240 -6.08 9.83 -36.42
N ALA A 241 -5.83 10.32 -35.22
CA ALA A 241 -4.98 11.49 -35.00
C ALA A 241 -3.99 11.20 -33.86
N MET A 242 -2.75 11.67 -34.02
CA MET A 242 -1.86 11.82 -32.88
C MET A 242 -2.20 13.15 -32.22
N SER A 243 -2.72 13.08 -31.00
CA SER A 243 -3.04 14.29 -30.23
C SER A 243 -1.76 14.82 -29.58
N THR A 244 -1.40 16.07 -29.88
CA THR A 244 -0.38 16.82 -29.15
C THR A 244 -1.06 17.95 -28.39
N ALA A 245 -0.77 18.00 -27.08
CA ALA A 245 -1.09 19.07 -26.14
C ALA A 245 -2.55 19.20 -25.68
N ALA A 246 -2.77 19.00 -24.37
CA ALA A 246 -3.68 19.84 -23.61
C ALA A 246 -3.10 21.26 -23.53
N PRO A 247 -3.92 22.34 -23.54
CA PRO A 247 -3.42 23.67 -23.25
C PRO A 247 -2.76 23.67 -21.86
N ALA A 248 -1.69 24.45 -21.70
CA ALA A 248 -1.12 24.69 -20.38
C ALA A 248 -2.23 25.24 -19.49
N VAL A 249 -2.66 24.44 -18.50
CA VAL A 249 -3.55 24.91 -17.43
C VAL A 249 -2.92 26.18 -16.87
N GLU A 250 -3.73 27.20 -16.59
CA GLU A 250 -3.28 28.37 -15.83
C GLU A 250 -2.70 27.87 -14.51
N SER A 251 -1.38 27.74 -14.51
CA SER A 251 -0.68 27.06 -13.44
C SER A 251 -0.73 27.96 -12.21
N ILE A 252 -1.16 27.40 -11.07
CA ILE A 252 -1.02 28.02 -9.75
C ILE A 252 0.42 28.56 -9.54
N LEU A 253 1.40 27.92 -10.17
CA LEU A 253 2.79 28.36 -10.17
C LEU A 253 3.06 29.44 -11.22
N ASN A 254 3.77 30.48 -10.80
CA ASN A 254 4.21 31.52 -11.74
C ASN A 254 5.42 31.05 -12.57
N ARG A 255 5.76 31.81 -13.61
CA ARG A 255 6.88 31.49 -14.51
C ARG A 255 8.23 31.32 -13.81
N GLN A 256 8.50 32.07 -12.73
CA GLN A 256 9.76 31.94 -11.98
C GLN A 256 9.82 30.62 -11.20
N GLU A 257 8.69 30.19 -10.63
CA GLU A 257 8.54 28.91 -9.93
C GLU A 257 8.70 27.73 -10.90
N LEU A 258 8.12 27.81 -12.10
CA LEU A 258 8.31 26.80 -13.15
C LEU A 258 9.78 26.70 -13.61
N LEU A 259 10.45 27.84 -13.79
CA LEU A 259 11.89 27.87 -14.11
C LEU A 259 12.75 27.26 -13.00
N LEU A 260 12.35 27.45 -11.75
CA LEU A 260 13.04 26.86 -10.60
C LEU A 260 12.86 25.34 -10.54
N LEU A 261 11.65 24.84 -10.80
CA LEU A 261 11.37 23.42 -10.94
C LEU A 261 12.19 22.78 -12.07
N ALA A 262 12.33 23.46 -13.21
CA ALA A 262 13.17 23.00 -14.30
C ALA A 262 14.64 22.85 -13.88
N ARG A 263 15.19 23.83 -13.15
CA ARG A 263 16.57 23.77 -12.62
C ARG A 263 16.76 22.66 -11.59
N LEU A 264 15.76 22.43 -10.74
CA LEU A 264 15.77 21.33 -9.77
C LEU A 264 15.77 19.97 -10.47
N LYS A 265 14.98 19.79 -11.53
CA LYS A 265 15.01 18.58 -12.36
C LYS A 265 16.42 18.29 -12.86
N ASP A 266 17.10 19.30 -13.39
CA ASP A 266 18.46 19.16 -13.93
C ASP A 266 19.47 18.77 -12.84
N LEU A 267 19.33 19.32 -11.62
CA LEU A 267 20.17 18.96 -10.47
C LEU A 267 19.91 17.54 -9.95
N VAL A 268 18.69 17.05 -10.04
CA VAL A 268 18.31 15.70 -9.59
C VAL A 268 18.72 14.64 -10.62
N ARG A 269 18.72 14.97 -11.92
CA ARG A 269 19.10 14.06 -13.01
C ARG A 269 20.54 13.54 -12.90
N VAL A 270 21.42 14.24 -12.19
CA VAL A 270 22.84 13.87 -12.01
C VAL A 270 23.04 12.78 -10.95
N ARG A 271 21.99 12.42 -10.18
CA ARG A 271 22.08 11.41 -9.12
C ARG A 271 21.70 10.01 -9.64
N PRO A 272 22.32 8.93 -9.13
CA PRO A 272 21.97 7.58 -9.56
C PRO A 272 20.54 7.22 -9.14
N CYS A 273 19.72 6.91 -10.14
CA CYS A 273 18.38 6.34 -10.00
C CYS A 273 18.41 4.94 -10.63
N SER A 274 18.13 3.91 -9.84
CA SER A 274 18.08 2.53 -10.32
C SER A 274 16.63 2.12 -10.51
N VAL A 275 16.32 1.44 -11.61
CA VAL A 275 14.99 0.89 -11.88
C VAL A 275 15.06 -0.59 -12.18
N GLN A 276 14.12 -1.38 -11.65
CA GLN A 276 14.06 -2.84 -11.82
C GLN A 276 12.64 -3.28 -12.15
N ALA A 277 12.44 -4.27 -13.01
CA ALA A 277 11.11 -4.74 -13.37
C ALA A 277 10.37 -5.41 -12.20
N VAL A 278 9.04 -5.29 -12.18
CA VAL A 278 8.14 -5.91 -11.20
C VAL A 278 7.24 -6.91 -11.92
N THR A 279 7.45 -8.19 -11.64
CA THR A 279 6.98 -9.30 -12.49
C THR A 279 5.87 -10.09 -11.82
N GLN A 280 4.77 -10.38 -12.54
CA GLN A 280 3.58 -11.12 -12.11
C GLN A 280 2.52 -10.37 -11.25
N THR A 281 2.46 -9.04 -11.26
CA THR A 281 1.72 -8.24 -10.24
C THR A 281 0.36 -7.87 -10.71
N ILE A 282 -0.61 -8.13 -9.83
CA ILE A 282 -2.00 -7.81 -10.05
C ILE A 282 -2.16 -6.29 -9.91
N MET A 283 -2.83 -5.71 -10.89
CA MET A 283 -3.18 -4.30 -10.95
C MET A 283 -4.67 -4.17 -11.14
N ARG A 284 -5.27 -3.19 -10.49
CA ARG A 284 -6.64 -2.75 -10.75
C ARG A 284 -6.65 -1.31 -11.27
N PHE A 285 -7.55 -1.05 -12.20
CA PHE A 285 -7.67 0.20 -12.93
C PHE A 285 -8.98 0.87 -12.56
N PHE A 286 -8.91 2.14 -12.20
CA PHE A 286 -10.05 2.99 -11.93
C PHE A 286 -10.12 4.12 -12.93
N GLU A 287 -11.33 4.46 -13.32
CA GLU A 287 -11.67 5.80 -13.79
C GLU A 287 -11.74 6.72 -12.55
N TYR A 288 -11.25 7.95 -12.69
CA TYR A 288 -11.12 8.93 -11.61
C TYR A 288 -11.79 10.26 -11.98
N ASP A 289 -12.87 10.60 -11.29
CA ASP A 289 -13.51 11.91 -11.45
C ASP A 289 -12.75 12.99 -10.68
N ARG A 290 -12.35 14.07 -11.36
CA ARG A 290 -11.73 15.22 -10.70
C ARG A 290 -12.70 15.87 -9.72
N THR A 291 -12.19 16.28 -8.56
CA THR A 291 -12.99 17.05 -7.60
C THR A 291 -13.34 18.42 -8.17
N THR A 292 -14.35 19.09 -7.60
CA THR A 292 -14.69 20.46 -8.01
C THR A 292 -13.51 21.43 -7.86
N ALA A 293 -12.66 21.22 -6.85
CA ALA A 293 -11.46 22.03 -6.64
C ALA A 293 -10.43 21.77 -7.75
N GLU A 294 -10.14 20.50 -8.05
CA GLU A 294 -9.22 20.10 -9.13
C GLU A 294 -9.64 20.66 -10.49
N LYS A 295 -10.94 20.64 -10.80
CA LYS A 295 -11.53 21.25 -12.01
C LYS A 295 -11.30 22.77 -12.09
N LEU A 296 -11.19 23.45 -10.95
CA LEU A 296 -10.90 24.88 -10.89
C LEU A 296 -9.39 25.18 -10.92
N GLY A 297 -8.55 24.16 -11.07
CA GLY A 297 -7.10 24.28 -11.16
C GLY A 297 -6.35 24.00 -9.86
N ASP A 298 -7.05 23.58 -8.78
CA ASP A 298 -6.38 23.17 -7.55
C ASP A 298 -5.59 21.86 -7.73
N PRO A 299 -4.58 21.60 -6.89
CA PRO A 299 -3.73 20.42 -7.01
C PRO A 299 -4.49 19.12 -6.70
N TYR A 300 -3.96 18.01 -7.20
CA TYR A 300 -4.52 16.67 -7.02
C TYR A 300 -4.66 16.28 -5.53
N THR A 301 -5.85 15.86 -5.13
CA THR A 301 -6.20 15.51 -3.75
C THR A 301 -6.29 14.00 -3.52
N GLY A 302 -6.64 13.24 -4.58
CA GLY A 302 -6.99 11.82 -4.49
C GLY A 302 -8.34 11.57 -3.81
N GLU A 303 -9.17 12.59 -3.66
CA GLU A 303 -10.49 12.50 -3.02
C GLU A 303 -11.64 12.37 -4.03
N GLY A 304 -11.33 12.44 -5.33
CA GLY A 304 -12.27 12.19 -6.41
C GLY A 304 -12.92 10.81 -6.36
N ASN A 305 -14.08 10.71 -7.00
CA ASN A 305 -14.79 9.45 -7.12
C ASN A 305 -13.98 8.48 -7.98
N ARG A 306 -14.19 7.18 -7.74
CA ARG A 306 -13.46 6.12 -8.42
C ARG A 306 -14.44 5.09 -8.97
N HIS A 307 -14.35 4.78 -10.25
CA HIS A 307 -15.11 3.70 -10.86
C HIS A 307 -14.19 2.56 -11.31
N LEU A 308 -14.41 1.34 -10.81
CA LEU A 308 -13.56 0.18 -11.15
C LEU A 308 -13.78 -0.23 -12.60
N LEU A 309 -12.73 -0.15 -13.42
CA LEU A 309 -12.75 -0.57 -14.82
C LEU A 309 -12.41 -2.05 -14.99
N GLY A 310 -11.54 -2.58 -14.13
CA GLY A 310 -11.12 -3.97 -14.18
C GLY A 310 -9.71 -4.20 -13.63
N SER A 311 -9.13 -5.34 -13.97
CA SER A 311 -7.80 -5.75 -13.52
C SER A 311 -6.97 -6.41 -14.61
N ALA A 312 -5.65 -6.26 -14.51
CA ALA A 312 -4.67 -6.97 -15.31
C ALA A 312 -3.51 -7.45 -14.42
N ALA A 313 -2.58 -8.22 -14.97
CA ALA A 313 -1.34 -8.55 -14.29
C ALA A 313 -0.14 -8.34 -15.22
N THR A 314 1.04 -8.13 -14.63
CA THR A 314 2.27 -8.10 -15.41
C THR A 314 2.73 -9.51 -15.79
N ASP A 315 3.40 -9.64 -16.93
CA ASP A 315 4.10 -10.87 -17.32
C ASP A 315 5.39 -11.08 -16.49
N GLU A 316 6.17 -12.11 -16.83
CA GLU A 316 7.43 -12.42 -16.13
C GLU A 316 8.53 -11.36 -16.34
N PHE A 317 8.31 -10.35 -17.19
CA PHE A 317 9.22 -9.23 -17.46
C PHE A 317 8.67 -7.89 -16.96
N GLY A 318 7.51 -7.89 -16.29
CA GLY A 318 6.87 -6.69 -15.78
C GLY A 318 6.05 -5.93 -16.81
N THR A 319 5.78 -6.51 -17.98
CA THR A 319 4.96 -5.88 -19.03
C THR A 319 3.50 -6.20 -18.82
N TYR A 320 2.60 -5.24 -19.08
CA TYR A 320 1.16 -5.46 -18.98
C TYR A 320 0.40 -4.85 -20.16
N LEU A 321 -0.82 -5.32 -20.30
CA LEU A 321 -1.85 -4.83 -21.20
C LEU A 321 -3.18 -4.84 -20.45
N PHE A 322 -3.93 -3.76 -20.56
CA PHE A 322 -5.28 -3.66 -20.06
C PHE A 322 -6.16 -2.98 -21.10
N ARG A 323 -7.34 -3.56 -21.33
CA ARG A 323 -8.35 -2.99 -22.21
C ARG A 323 -9.64 -2.77 -21.44
N PHE A 324 -10.30 -1.66 -21.73
CA PHE A 324 -11.63 -1.34 -21.25
C PHE A 324 -12.42 -0.57 -22.31
N SER A 325 -13.73 -0.51 -22.13
CA SER A 325 -14.64 0.20 -23.02
C SER A 325 -15.64 1.00 -22.20
N PHE A 326 -16.02 2.17 -22.70
CA PHE A 326 -17.13 2.94 -22.11
C PHE A 326 -18.43 2.68 -22.84
N ASP A 327 -19.49 2.46 -22.07
CA ASP A 327 -20.84 2.54 -22.60
C ASP A 327 -21.28 4.01 -22.77
N TYR A 328 -22.44 4.21 -23.39
CA TYR A 328 -22.95 5.56 -23.65
C TYR A 328 -23.23 6.35 -22.36
N ALA A 329 -23.63 5.69 -21.28
CA ALA A 329 -23.94 6.37 -20.01
C ALA A 329 -22.65 6.86 -19.35
N GLN A 330 -21.62 6.03 -19.30
CA GLN A 330 -20.29 6.38 -18.82
C GLN A 330 -19.71 7.54 -19.63
N MET A 331 -19.80 7.51 -20.97
CA MET A 331 -19.37 8.64 -21.81
C MET A 331 -20.12 9.95 -21.53
N VAL A 332 -21.37 9.89 -21.06
CA VAL A 332 -22.13 11.10 -20.68
C VAL A 332 -21.73 11.58 -19.28
N GLU A 333 -21.44 10.65 -18.37
CA GLU A 333 -20.93 10.93 -17.02
C GLU A 333 -19.56 11.64 -17.06
N GLU A 334 -18.66 11.22 -17.97
CA GLU A 334 -17.40 11.92 -18.27
C GLU A 334 -17.62 13.39 -18.65
N GLY A 335 -18.78 13.73 -19.23
CA GLY A 335 -19.13 15.12 -19.53
C GLY A 335 -19.25 16.01 -18.29
N SER A 336 -19.47 15.41 -17.11
CA SER A 336 -19.44 16.10 -15.82
C SER A 336 -18.02 16.37 -15.30
N ASP A 337 -17.02 15.76 -15.93
CA ASP A 337 -15.62 16.00 -15.62
C ASP A 337 -15.05 17.28 -16.27
N ILE A 338 -15.75 17.82 -17.26
CA ILE A 338 -15.31 18.99 -18.02
C ILE A 338 -15.48 20.28 -17.19
N ALA A 339 -14.37 20.98 -16.92
CA ALA A 339 -14.39 22.27 -16.26
C ALA A 339 -14.74 23.43 -17.23
N PRO A 340 -15.23 24.57 -16.72
CA PRO A 340 -15.54 25.73 -17.55
C PRO A 340 -14.33 26.21 -18.37
N GLY A 341 -14.47 26.23 -19.70
CA GLY A 341 -13.43 26.70 -20.62
C GLY A 341 -12.48 25.61 -21.12
N GLU A 342 -12.61 24.37 -20.67
CA GLU A 342 -11.85 23.24 -21.21
C GLU A 342 -12.46 22.70 -22.53
N ASP A 343 -11.65 22.01 -23.33
CA ASP A 343 -12.08 21.36 -24.58
C ASP A 343 -12.80 20.04 -24.29
N PRO A 344 -14.12 19.90 -24.60
CA PRO A 344 -14.86 18.68 -24.38
C PRO A 344 -14.32 17.44 -25.11
N LEU A 345 -13.59 17.62 -26.23
CA LEU A 345 -13.01 16.50 -26.99
C LEU A 345 -11.74 15.94 -26.35
N VAL A 346 -11.11 16.73 -25.48
CA VAL A 346 -9.95 16.33 -24.68
C VAL A 346 -10.43 15.79 -23.34
N GLN A 347 -11.27 16.56 -22.64
CA GLN A 347 -11.73 16.29 -21.27
C GLN A 347 -12.84 15.24 -21.16
N GLY A 348 -13.49 14.87 -22.27
CA GLY A 348 -14.43 13.74 -22.28
C GLY A 348 -13.73 12.37 -22.41
N ARG A 349 -12.44 12.29 -22.05
CA ARG A 349 -11.63 11.08 -22.10
C ARG A 349 -11.34 10.61 -20.68
N PRO A 350 -11.24 9.29 -20.45
CA PRO A 350 -11.05 8.75 -19.12
C PRO A 350 -9.76 9.21 -18.46
N ASP A 351 -9.87 9.53 -17.18
CA ASP A 351 -8.75 9.70 -16.27
C ASP A 351 -8.47 8.37 -15.55
N LEU A 352 -7.22 7.91 -15.54
CA LEU A 352 -6.89 6.60 -15.00
C LEU A 352 -6.06 6.65 -13.72
N LEU A 353 -6.55 5.97 -12.68
CA LEU A 353 -5.82 5.71 -11.44
C LEU A 353 -5.55 4.20 -11.34
N ILE A 354 -4.29 3.84 -11.06
CA ILE A 354 -3.85 2.44 -11.08
C ILE A 354 -3.35 2.04 -9.70
N GLN A 355 -3.86 0.90 -9.20
CA GLN A 355 -3.43 0.33 -7.93
C GLN A 355 -2.80 -1.04 -8.12
N LEU A 356 -1.66 -1.26 -7.48
CA LEU A 356 -0.99 -2.56 -7.42
C LEU A 356 -1.42 -3.29 -6.15
N LEU A 357 -1.75 -4.57 -6.27
CA LEU A 357 -2.33 -5.37 -5.20
C LEU A 357 -1.37 -6.45 -4.70
N GLU A 358 -1.24 -6.55 -3.38
CA GLU A 358 -0.56 -7.63 -2.67
C GLU A 358 -1.50 -8.80 -2.37
N THR A 359 -2.73 -8.47 -2.01
CA THR A 359 -3.79 -9.40 -1.66
C THR A 359 -5.11 -8.89 -2.21
N LEU A 360 -6.04 -9.79 -2.47
CA LEU A 360 -7.35 -9.44 -3.03
C LEU A 360 -8.42 -9.37 -1.93
N PRO A 361 -9.44 -8.50 -2.04
CA PRO A 361 -9.55 -7.41 -3.02
C PRO A 361 -8.87 -6.10 -2.59
N ASP A 362 -8.54 -5.95 -1.30
CA ASP A 362 -8.26 -4.65 -0.67
C ASP A 362 -6.77 -4.40 -0.33
N GLY A 363 -5.88 -5.37 -0.58
CA GLY A 363 -4.46 -5.26 -0.25
C GLY A 363 -3.69 -4.36 -1.20
N VAL A 364 -3.91 -3.05 -1.16
CA VAL A 364 -3.22 -2.08 -2.04
C VAL A 364 -1.80 -1.84 -1.54
N MET A 365 -0.80 -2.23 -2.35
CA MET A 365 0.62 -1.93 -2.11
C MET A 365 0.98 -0.50 -2.50
N TYR A 366 0.41 -0.05 -3.62
CA TYR A 366 0.75 1.22 -4.25
C TYR A 366 -0.44 1.74 -5.05
N GLU A 367 -0.65 3.05 -5.02
CA GLU A 367 -1.60 3.79 -5.84
C GLU A 367 -0.81 4.83 -6.65
N SER A 368 -1.04 4.89 -7.97
CA SER A 368 -0.43 5.91 -8.82
C SER A 368 -1.15 7.26 -8.65
N ALA A 369 -0.46 8.35 -8.99
CA ALA A 369 -1.15 9.57 -9.39
C ALA A 369 -2.05 9.28 -10.60
N PRO A 370 -3.16 10.02 -10.78
CA PRO A 370 -4.05 9.85 -11.93
C PRO A 370 -3.31 10.22 -13.21
N TYR A 371 -3.60 9.51 -14.30
CA TYR A 371 -3.20 9.85 -15.65
C TYR A 371 -4.40 10.45 -16.36
N TYR A 372 -4.32 11.74 -16.65
CA TYR A 372 -5.46 12.47 -17.18
C TYR A 372 -5.66 12.26 -18.69
N ASN A 373 -6.91 12.29 -19.15
CA ASN A 373 -7.30 12.40 -20.55
C ASN A 373 -6.75 11.30 -21.46
N ILE A 374 -6.83 10.06 -21.02
CA ILE A 374 -6.16 8.93 -21.68
C ILE A 374 -6.72 8.71 -23.09
N PRO A 375 -5.85 8.72 -24.12
CA PRO A 375 -6.27 8.43 -25.49
C PRO A 375 -6.55 6.93 -25.67
N ASN A 376 -7.25 6.57 -26.76
CA ASN A 376 -7.67 5.18 -27.04
C ASN A 376 -6.52 4.16 -27.01
N VAL A 377 -5.29 4.56 -27.35
CA VAL A 377 -4.10 3.75 -27.10
C VAL A 377 -3.02 4.60 -26.43
N ARG A 378 -2.63 4.19 -25.22
CA ARG A 378 -1.61 4.88 -24.42
C ARG A 378 -0.63 3.90 -23.80
N ARG A 379 0.66 4.24 -23.88
CA ARG A 379 1.68 3.59 -23.07
C ARG A 379 1.77 4.27 -21.71
N ILE A 380 1.70 3.50 -20.63
CA ILE A 380 1.87 3.97 -19.25
C ILE A 380 2.90 3.07 -18.55
N ASP A 381 4.10 3.60 -18.35
CA ASP A 381 5.12 2.92 -17.53
C ASP A 381 4.92 3.32 -16.06
N LEU A 382 4.69 2.33 -15.20
CA LEU A 382 4.48 2.51 -13.77
C LEU A 382 5.78 2.31 -13.03
N CYS A 383 6.09 3.24 -12.12
CA CYS A 383 7.23 3.09 -11.22
C CYS A 383 6.82 3.35 -9.79
N LEU A 384 7.29 2.52 -8.87
CA LEU A 384 7.02 2.64 -7.45
C LEU A 384 8.32 2.49 -6.63
N PRO A 385 8.43 3.09 -5.45
CA PRO A 385 9.61 2.94 -4.62
C PRO A 385 9.90 1.47 -4.32
N SER A 386 11.16 1.04 -4.38
CA SER A 386 11.55 -0.32 -4.04
C SER A 386 11.22 -0.67 -2.58
N SER A 387 11.09 0.32 -1.71
CA SER A 387 10.66 0.15 -0.31
C SER A 387 9.17 -0.17 -0.16
N ALA A 388 8.34 0.13 -1.18
CA ALA A 388 6.92 -0.19 -1.19
C ALA A 388 6.66 -1.66 -1.52
N ILE A 389 7.64 -2.35 -2.10
CA ILE A 389 7.56 -3.77 -2.40
C ILE A 389 8.49 -4.51 -1.45
N GLY A 390 7.96 -5.46 -0.66
CA GLY A 390 8.80 -6.41 0.07
C GLY A 390 9.71 -7.13 -0.93
N VAL A 391 11.03 -7.16 -0.68
CA VAL A 391 11.99 -7.80 -1.59
C VAL A 391 11.56 -9.26 -1.78
N PRO A 392 11.26 -9.72 -3.02
CA PRO A 392 10.97 -11.13 -3.27
C PRO A 392 12.14 -11.96 -2.76
N ARG A 393 11.91 -12.82 -1.76
CA ARG A 393 12.97 -13.64 -1.19
C ARG A 393 13.18 -14.85 -2.10
N THR A 394 14.20 -14.78 -2.95
CA THR A 394 14.46 -15.79 -3.98
C THR A 394 15.33 -16.96 -3.49
N SER A 395 15.93 -16.87 -2.30
CA SER A 395 16.72 -17.95 -1.72
C SER A 395 16.57 -18.02 -0.21
N CYS A 396 16.63 -19.23 0.33
CA CYS A 396 16.70 -19.44 1.77
C CYS A 396 18.06 -18.95 2.27
N GLN A 397 18.05 -18.13 3.32
CA GLN A 397 19.25 -17.50 3.84
C GLN A 397 19.46 -17.87 5.31
N GLY A 398 20.73 -17.92 5.72
CA GLY A 398 21.10 -18.05 7.14
C GLY A 398 20.82 -19.41 7.79
N GLY A 399 20.51 -20.47 7.01
CA GLY A 399 20.35 -21.84 7.52
C GLY A 399 19.15 -22.05 8.46
N ARG A 400 18.18 -21.12 8.41
CA ARG A 400 16.92 -21.17 9.16
C ARG A 400 15.75 -21.30 8.20
N ALA A 401 14.68 -21.97 8.58
CA ALA A 401 13.46 -21.93 7.76
C ALA A 401 12.78 -20.56 7.90
N ILE A 402 12.64 -20.01 9.11
CA ILE A 402 11.96 -18.73 9.33
C ILE A 402 12.93 -17.58 9.03
N GLN A 403 12.55 -16.73 8.08
CA GLN A 403 13.40 -15.69 7.51
C GLN A 403 13.06 -14.30 8.06
N ALA A 404 11.78 -14.01 8.34
CA ALA A 404 11.34 -12.71 8.83
C ALA A 404 9.95 -12.71 9.47
N LEU A 405 9.68 -11.59 10.14
CA LEU A 405 8.39 -11.23 10.71
C LEU A 405 8.03 -9.81 10.22
N GLY A 406 7.06 -9.71 9.33
CA GLY A 406 6.83 -8.50 8.54
C GLY A 406 8.10 -8.09 7.77
N ASN A 407 8.45 -6.81 7.84
CA ASN A 407 9.70 -6.31 7.23
C ASN A 407 10.96 -6.51 8.09
N LEU A 408 10.84 -7.13 9.28
CA LEU A 408 11.97 -7.42 10.16
C LEU A 408 12.60 -8.76 9.79
N SER A 409 13.67 -8.69 8.99
CA SER A 409 14.50 -9.85 8.67
C SER A 409 15.28 -10.31 9.91
N ILE A 410 15.08 -11.56 10.35
CA ILE A 410 15.70 -12.12 11.56
C ILE A 410 17.03 -12.84 11.29
N ILE A 411 17.49 -12.80 10.04
CA ILE A 411 18.72 -13.43 9.55
C ILE A 411 19.82 -12.39 9.22
N THR A 412 19.46 -11.11 9.12
CA THR A 412 20.39 -10.01 8.79
C THR A 412 20.94 -9.33 10.05
N SER A 413 22.14 -8.78 9.96
CA SER A 413 22.69 -7.94 11.03
C SER A 413 21.82 -6.69 11.23
N GLY A 414 21.49 -6.40 12.49
CA GLY A 414 20.72 -5.20 12.88
C GLY A 414 19.28 -5.48 13.36
N THR A 415 18.74 -6.67 13.13
CA THR A 415 17.54 -7.17 13.83
C THR A 415 17.98 -8.19 14.87
N THR A 416 17.39 -8.16 16.06
CA THR A 416 17.67 -9.13 17.11
C THR A 416 16.35 -9.57 17.73
N LEU A 417 16.04 -10.86 17.59
CA LEU A 417 14.98 -11.52 18.34
C LEU A 417 15.58 -12.04 19.65
N HIS A 418 15.12 -11.49 20.76
CA HIS A 418 15.66 -11.80 22.09
C HIS A 418 15.09 -13.10 22.64
N SER A 419 15.79 -13.69 23.61
CA SER A 419 15.36 -14.93 24.27
C SER A 419 14.04 -14.79 25.02
N ASP A 420 13.64 -13.57 25.41
CA ASP A 420 12.33 -13.30 26.00
C ASP A 420 11.22 -13.14 24.96
N GLY A 421 11.53 -13.22 23.66
CA GLY A 421 10.60 -13.08 22.54
C GLY A 421 10.38 -11.64 22.07
N THR A 422 11.01 -10.64 22.71
CA THR A 422 10.97 -9.24 22.24
C THR A 422 11.90 -9.02 21.04
N VAL A 423 11.73 -7.90 20.33
CA VAL A 423 12.54 -7.58 19.14
C VAL A 423 13.20 -6.21 19.23
N SER A 424 14.47 -6.16 18.83
CA SER A 424 15.18 -4.90 18.52
C SER A 424 15.48 -4.83 17.02
N ASN A 425 15.34 -3.66 16.43
CA ASN A 425 15.73 -3.40 15.06
C ASN A 425 16.35 -1.99 14.93
N ILE A 426 17.52 -1.93 14.31
CA ILE A 426 18.20 -0.68 13.95
C ILE A 426 18.30 -0.48 12.43
N THR A 427 17.83 -1.45 11.64
CA THR A 427 17.88 -1.40 10.17
C THR A 427 16.79 -0.47 9.60
N GLY A 428 17.02 0.03 8.38
CA GLY A 428 16.06 0.89 7.67
C GLY A 428 14.95 0.14 6.93
N THR A 429 14.94 -1.20 6.95
CA THR A 429 13.93 -2.01 6.21
C THR A 429 12.63 -2.19 6.99
N GLY A 430 12.59 -1.87 8.30
CA GLY A 430 11.40 -1.92 9.14
C GLY A 430 11.44 -0.91 10.29
N PRO A 431 10.52 -0.98 11.26
CA PRO A 431 10.45 -0.01 12.35
C PRO A 431 11.69 -0.09 13.24
N GLN A 432 12.26 1.06 13.58
CA GLN A 432 13.37 1.15 14.54
C GLN A 432 12.82 1.01 15.95
N VAL A 433 13.16 -0.08 16.63
CA VAL A 433 12.63 -0.44 17.94
C VAL A 433 13.71 -1.08 18.81
N SER A 434 13.55 -1.01 20.13
CA SER A 434 14.40 -1.71 21.09
C SER A 434 13.53 -2.55 22.03
N HIS A 435 13.78 -3.86 22.12
CA HIS A 435 13.05 -4.82 22.96
C HIS A 435 11.51 -4.75 22.85
N ALA A 436 10.95 -4.37 21.71
CA ALA A 436 9.50 -4.20 21.54
C ALA A 436 8.74 -5.53 21.60
N ALA A 437 7.48 -5.47 22.04
CA ALA A 437 6.54 -6.58 21.95
C ALA A 437 5.87 -6.64 20.58
N TRP A 438 5.35 -7.81 20.23
CA TRP A 438 4.55 -8.05 19.03
C TRP A 438 3.07 -7.77 19.31
N TYR A 439 2.37 -7.17 18.34
CA TYR A 439 0.93 -6.89 18.45
C TYR A 439 0.24 -6.93 17.08
N GLY A 440 -1.08 -7.07 17.07
CA GLY A 440 -1.89 -7.05 15.86
C GLY A 440 -1.60 -8.24 14.95
N THR A 441 -1.50 -7.99 13.63
CA THR A 441 -1.19 -8.99 12.62
C THR A 441 0.28 -9.00 12.27
N VAL A 442 0.95 -10.15 12.44
CA VAL A 442 2.38 -10.33 12.11
C VAL A 442 2.50 -11.35 10.98
N ASP A 443 3.05 -10.92 9.84
CA ASP A 443 3.30 -11.80 8.70
C ASP A 443 4.54 -12.66 8.96
N LEU A 444 4.39 -13.99 8.96
CA LEU A 444 5.46 -14.95 9.13
C LEU A 444 5.99 -15.39 7.78
N TYR A 445 7.25 -15.04 7.49
CA TYR A 445 7.95 -15.45 6.27
C TYR A 445 8.94 -16.58 6.59
N ALA A 446 8.84 -17.67 5.85
CA ALA A 446 9.76 -18.80 5.94
C ALA A 446 10.15 -19.26 4.52
N CYS A 447 11.22 -20.04 4.40
CA CYS A 447 11.72 -20.55 3.13
C CYS A 447 12.03 -22.05 3.24
N PHE A 448 11.62 -22.82 2.23
CA PHE A 448 11.89 -24.25 2.10
C PHE A 448 12.56 -24.63 0.77
N LEU A 449 12.93 -23.65 -0.06
CA LEU A 449 13.51 -23.85 -1.39
C LEU A 449 14.89 -24.56 -1.38
N ASP A 450 15.56 -24.66 -0.24
CA ASP A 450 16.86 -25.32 -0.06
C ASP A 450 16.76 -26.76 0.49
N THR A 451 15.54 -27.31 0.59
CA THR A 451 15.30 -28.64 1.13
C THR A 451 15.24 -29.72 0.06
N GLU A 452 15.84 -30.88 0.35
CA GLU A 452 15.77 -32.08 -0.49
C GLU A 452 15.39 -33.29 0.39
N PRO A 453 14.27 -33.99 0.12
CA PRO A 453 13.28 -33.72 -0.93
C PRO A 453 12.49 -32.42 -0.68
N ALA A 454 11.92 -31.84 -1.74
CA ALA A 454 11.15 -30.60 -1.64
C ALA A 454 9.97 -30.70 -0.67
N VAL A 455 9.78 -29.65 0.13
CA VAL A 455 8.61 -29.48 1.00
C VAL A 455 7.39 -29.12 0.16
N SER A 456 6.39 -29.98 0.18
CA SER A 456 5.09 -29.77 -0.50
C SER A 456 4.02 -29.19 0.43
N HIS A 457 4.09 -29.50 1.72
CA HIS A 457 3.13 -29.07 2.73
C HIS A 457 3.86 -28.71 4.01
N TYR A 458 3.33 -27.78 4.80
CA TYR A 458 3.87 -27.47 6.12
C TYR A 458 2.76 -27.41 7.17
N VAL A 459 3.14 -27.64 8.41
CA VAL A 459 2.29 -27.38 9.58
C VAL A 459 2.92 -26.29 10.42
N ILE A 460 2.09 -25.52 11.12
CA ILE A 460 2.54 -24.60 12.15
C ILE A 460 1.92 -25.05 13.47
N ARG A 461 2.76 -25.14 14.49
CA ARG A 461 2.35 -25.41 15.86
C ARG A 461 2.68 -24.21 16.74
N TYR A 462 1.90 -24.02 17.80
CA TYR A 462 2.16 -23.01 18.81
C TYR A 462 2.03 -23.58 20.22
N ARG A 463 2.69 -22.95 21.19
CA ARG A 463 2.48 -23.17 22.62
C ARG A 463 2.70 -21.88 23.39
N ARG A 464 1.93 -21.69 24.45
CA ARG A 464 2.05 -20.51 25.33
C ARG A 464 2.95 -20.83 26.51
N HIS A 465 3.59 -19.80 27.03
CA HIS A 465 4.30 -19.86 28.30
C HIS A 465 3.44 -19.22 29.38
N ASP A 466 3.05 -20.01 30.36
CA ASP A 466 2.47 -19.55 31.59
C ASP A 466 3.61 -19.28 32.61
N PRO A 467 3.68 -18.08 33.22
CA PRO A 467 4.74 -17.76 34.18
C PRO A 467 4.81 -18.70 35.39
N ASP A 468 3.70 -19.29 35.80
CA ASP A 468 3.59 -20.13 37.00
C ASP A 468 3.77 -21.63 36.68
N SER A 469 3.32 -22.07 35.50
CA SER A 469 3.32 -23.50 35.10
C SER A 469 4.28 -23.86 33.96
N GLY A 470 4.92 -22.87 33.33
CA GLY A 470 5.86 -23.05 32.23
C GLY A 470 5.19 -23.21 30.86
N TRP A 471 5.81 -23.96 29.97
CA TRP A 471 5.30 -24.16 28.60
C TRP A 471 4.13 -25.13 28.54
N GLU A 472 3.04 -24.70 27.90
CA GLU A 472 1.94 -25.57 27.51
C GLU A 472 2.35 -26.61 26.45
N ALA A 473 1.47 -27.59 26.23
CA ALA A 473 1.61 -28.54 25.13
C ALA A 473 1.51 -27.83 23.75
N TRP A 474 2.13 -28.43 22.74
CA TRP A 474 2.03 -27.95 21.36
C TRP A 474 0.62 -28.16 20.81
N ASN A 475 0.07 -27.09 20.22
CA ASN A 475 -1.21 -27.07 19.53
C ASN A 475 -1.00 -26.75 18.06
N PHE A 476 -1.87 -27.25 17.17
CA PHE A 476 -1.84 -26.91 15.75
C PHE A 476 -2.47 -25.54 15.50
N VAL A 477 -1.85 -24.76 14.63
CA VAL A 477 -2.44 -23.54 14.10
C VAL A 477 -3.45 -23.90 13.00
N ASN A 478 -4.69 -23.48 13.19
CA ASN A 478 -5.81 -23.76 12.28
C ASN A 478 -6.42 -22.47 11.68
N THR A 479 -5.61 -21.44 11.47
CA THR A 479 -6.08 -20.16 10.93
C THR A 479 -6.13 -20.23 9.41
N ARG A 480 -7.24 -19.78 8.81
CA ARG A 480 -7.36 -19.76 7.34
C ARG A 480 -6.31 -18.82 6.75
N TYR A 481 -5.54 -19.34 5.79
CA TYR A 481 -4.60 -18.57 5.00
C TYR A 481 -4.89 -18.80 3.52
N SER A 482 -4.85 -17.72 2.74
CA SER A 482 -5.10 -17.74 1.31
C SER A 482 -4.09 -16.87 0.58
N HIS A 483 -3.79 -17.23 -0.66
CA HIS A 483 -2.90 -16.47 -1.53
C HIS A 483 -3.54 -16.26 -2.89
N PRO A 484 -3.29 -15.13 -3.58
CA PRO A 484 -3.81 -14.91 -4.91
C PRO A 484 -3.26 -15.96 -5.90
N LYS A 485 -4.18 -16.62 -6.60
CA LYS A 485 -3.93 -17.57 -7.68
C LYS A 485 -4.68 -17.15 -8.93
N GLN A 486 -3.97 -17.18 -10.05
CA GLN A 486 -4.52 -16.99 -11.36
C GLN A 486 -5.33 -18.20 -11.79
N GLN A 487 -6.47 -17.92 -12.40
CA GLN A 487 -7.40 -18.88 -12.95
C GLN A 487 -7.13 -19.06 -14.45
N VAL A 488 -7.72 -20.10 -15.05
CA VAL A 488 -7.52 -20.43 -16.47
C VAL A 488 -8.04 -19.35 -17.43
N ASP A 489 -9.00 -18.53 -16.99
CA ASP A 489 -9.55 -17.38 -17.73
C ASP A 489 -8.72 -16.08 -17.52
N GLY A 490 -7.57 -16.17 -16.85
CA GLY A 490 -6.72 -15.04 -16.52
C GLY A 490 -7.21 -14.19 -15.33
N THR A 491 -8.36 -14.50 -14.72
CA THR A 491 -8.81 -13.85 -13.47
C THR A 491 -7.93 -14.25 -12.29
N TRP A 492 -7.95 -13.45 -11.23
CA TRP A 492 -7.24 -13.74 -9.99
C TRP A 492 -8.22 -13.94 -8.84
N LYS A 493 -7.99 -14.94 -8.00
CA LYS A 493 -8.79 -15.23 -6.82
C LYS A 493 -7.90 -15.62 -5.65
N ASN A 494 -8.33 -15.33 -4.43
CA ASN A 494 -7.68 -15.87 -3.24
C ASN A 494 -8.01 -17.35 -3.10
N GLU A 495 -7.03 -18.21 -3.38
CA GLU A 495 -7.16 -19.65 -3.16
C GLU A 495 -6.66 -20.01 -1.77
N THR A 496 -7.31 -20.99 -1.16
CA THR A 496 -6.98 -21.40 0.20
C THR A 496 -5.69 -22.20 0.20
N ILE A 497 -4.72 -21.75 0.99
CA ILE A 497 -3.44 -22.44 1.22
C ILE A 497 -3.59 -23.43 2.37
N GLY A 498 -4.35 -23.07 3.41
CA GLY A 498 -4.69 -23.94 4.53
C GLY A 498 -5.68 -23.28 5.50
N PRO A 499 -6.20 -24.03 6.48
CA PRO A 499 -5.89 -25.43 6.75
C PRO A 499 -6.51 -26.40 5.72
N LEU A 500 -5.73 -27.39 5.28
CA LEU A 500 -6.13 -28.53 4.44
C LEU A 500 -5.90 -29.82 5.22
N THR A 501 -6.84 -30.76 5.19
CA THR A 501 -6.68 -32.06 5.85
C THR A 501 -5.72 -32.94 5.06
N MET A 502 -4.58 -33.29 5.66
CA MET A 502 -3.51 -34.09 5.05
C MET A 502 -3.08 -35.23 5.97
N SER A 503 -2.72 -36.37 5.40
CA SER A 503 -2.15 -37.51 6.15
C SER A 503 -0.64 -37.35 6.30
N LEU A 504 -0.18 -36.91 7.47
CA LEU A 504 1.23 -36.54 7.72
C LEU A 504 1.83 -37.28 8.92
N ARG A 505 3.14 -37.55 8.88
CA ARG A 505 3.89 -38.17 9.98
C ARG A 505 4.38 -37.15 11.01
N VAL A 506 3.45 -36.56 11.75
CA VAL A 506 3.72 -35.44 12.69
C VAL A 506 4.18 -35.85 14.10
N ASN A 507 4.07 -37.14 14.45
CA ASN A 507 4.34 -37.66 15.79
C ASN A 507 5.70 -38.37 15.90
N GLY A 508 6.54 -38.27 14.86
CA GLY A 508 7.87 -38.87 14.80
C GLY A 508 7.98 -40.00 13.77
N PRO A 509 9.21 -40.37 13.36
CA PRO A 509 9.47 -41.22 12.21
C PRO A 509 8.94 -42.66 12.34
N THR A 510 8.72 -43.14 13.57
CA THR A 510 8.25 -44.50 13.86
C THR A 510 6.74 -44.57 14.11
N GLN A 511 6.06 -43.42 14.19
CA GLN A 511 4.61 -43.35 14.44
C GLN A 511 3.85 -43.29 13.12
N ASP A 512 2.64 -43.83 13.07
CA ASP A 512 1.80 -43.78 11.88
C ASP A 512 1.46 -42.34 11.46
N LYS A 513 1.14 -42.17 10.17
CA LYS A 513 0.60 -40.92 9.65
C LYS A 513 -0.79 -40.70 10.25
N VAL A 514 -1.07 -39.45 10.58
CA VAL A 514 -2.37 -39.03 11.12
C VAL A 514 -2.91 -37.88 10.28
N GLU A 515 -4.23 -37.76 10.23
CA GLU A 515 -4.88 -36.62 9.58
C GLU A 515 -4.69 -35.37 10.43
N VAL A 516 -4.08 -34.36 9.82
CA VAL A 516 -3.85 -33.05 10.45
C VAL A 516 -4.16 -31.94 9.46
N ASN A 517 -4.43 -30.77 10.01
CA ASN A 517 -4.52 -29.55 9.24
C ASN A 517 -3.11 -29.06 8.89
N ALA A 518 -2.86 -28.96 7.58
CA ALA A 518 -1.61 -28.49 7.00
C ALA A 518 -1.87 -27.37 5.99
N TYR A 519 -0.80 -26.80 5.47
CA TYR A 519 -0.81 -25.70 4.53
C TYR A 519 0.01 -26.09 3.30
N LEU A 520 -0.46 -25.72 2.12
CA LEU A 520 0.25 -25.95 0.86
C LEU A 520 1.51 -25.08 0.79
N ASN A 521 2.67 -25.66 0.45
CA ASN A 521 3.85 -24.88 0.13
C ASN A 521 3.77 -24.41 -1.33
N ILE A 522 3.70 -23.10 -1.57
CA ILE A 522 3.57 -22.52 -2.91
C ILE A 522 4.86 -21.87 -3.44
N GLU A 523 5.97 -21.99 -2.72
CA GLU A 523 7.24 -21.36 -3.08
C GLU A 523 7.84 -21.91 -4.38
N ASP A 524 7.81 -23.23 -4.56
CA ASP A 524 8.45 -23.92 -5.69
C ASP A 524 7.56 -23.99 -6.95
N GLN A 525 6.31 -23.52 -6.86
CA GLN A 525 5.30 -23.60 -7.92
C GLN A 525 5.58 -22.64 -9.10
N VAL A 526 6.85 -22.26 -9.28
CA VAL A 526 7.39 -21.44 -10.37
C VAL A 526 7.09 -22.07 -11.72
N THR A 527 7.01 -23.40 -11.82
CA THR A 527 6.76 -24.12 -13.08
C THR A 527 5.35 -23.89 -13.63
N ALA A 528 4.34 -23.76 -12.75
CA ALA A 528 2.97 -23.47 -13.19
C ALA A 528 2.71 -21.95 -13.32
N GLN A 529 3.50 -21.11 -12.64
CA GLN A 529 3.34 -19.64 -12.60
C GLN A 529 1.90 -19.18 -12.31
N GLU A 530 1.13 -19.98 -11.55
CA GLU A 530 -0.29 -19.70 -11.27
C GLU A 530 -0.46 -18.83 -10.03
N TRP A 531 0.44 -18.91 -9.06
CA TRP A 531 0.35 -18.11 -7.83
C TRP A 531 0.89 -16.69 -8.07
N GLN A 532 0.52 -15.72 -7.27
CA GLN A 532 1.12 -14.39 -7.35
C GLN A 532 2.53 -14.40 -6.76
N ASN A 533 3.53 -13.78 -7.39
CA ASN A 533 4.95 -13.83 -6.96
C ASN A 533 5.23 -13.19 -5.59
N TRP A 534 4.57 -12.09 -5.21
CA TRP A 534 4.83 -11.45 -3.91
C TRP A 534 4.36 -12.33 -2.77
N ASN A 535 5.15 -12.35 -1.70
CA ASN A 535 4.82 -12.99 -0.44
C ASN A 535 4.45 -14.47 -0.57
N ARG A 536 4.93 -15.19 -1.60
CA ARG A 536 4.77 -16.66 -1.70
C ARG A 536 5.46 -17.41 -0.56
N ASP A 537 6.50 -16.80 -0.01
CA ASP A 537 7.25 -17.24 1.16
C ASP A 537 6.54 -16.90 2.49
N ARG A 538 5.47 -16.11 2.47
CA ARG A 538 4.62 -15.90 3.64
C ARG A 538 3.82 -17.17 3.93
N LYS A 539 4.02 -17.71 5.14
CA LYS A 539 3.40 -18.96 5.60
C LYS A 539 2.14 -18.73 6.40
N LEU A 540 2.02 -17.58 7.05
CA LEU A 540 0.88 -17.26 7.89
C LEU A 540 0.82 -15.76 8.16
N GLN A 541 -0.40 -15.25 8.34
CA GLN A 541 -0.64 -13.97 9.00
C GLN A 541 -1.08 -14.25 10.44
N ILE A 542 -0.19 -14.02 11.40
CA ILE A 542 -0.44 -14.32 12.81
C ILE A 542 -1.27 -13.17 13.39
N ASP A 543 -2.57 -13.39 13.58
CA ASP A 543 -3.36 -12.55 14.48
C ASP A 543 -2.95 -12.87 15.92
N THR A 544 -2.12 -12.00 16.49
CA THR A 544 -1.53 -12.22 17.81
C THR A 544 -2.59 -12.34 18.91
N ALA A 545 -3.77 -11.74 18.76
CA ALA A 545 -4.83 -11.81 19.77
C ALA A 545 -5.44 -13.21 19.90
N LEU A 546 -5.44 -14.01 18.82
CA LEU A 546 -5.88 -15.41 18.84
C LEU A 546 -4.93 -16.29 19.65
N PHE A 547 -3.62 -16.02 19.55
CA PHE A 547 -2.60 -16.85 20.19
C PHE A 547 -2.23 -16.38 21.58
N GLN A 548 -2.33 -15.08 21.87
CA GLN A 548 -2.13 -14.52 23.20
C GLN A 548 -2.95 -13.22 23.34
N PRO A 549 -4.13 -13.28 23.99
CA PRO A 549 -5.02 -12.12 24.10
C PRO A 549 -4.50 -11.05 25.07
N LEU A 550 -3.67 -11.44 26.04
CA LEU A 550 -3.01 -10.53 26.98
C LEU A 550 -1.51 -10.39 26.62
N SER A 551 -0.67 -10.07 27.60
CA SER A 551 0.78 -10.12 27.44
C SER A 551 1.32 -11.52 27.73
N GLY A 552 2.27 -12.03 26.95
CA GLY A 552 2.93 -13.30 27.24
C GLY A 552 3.84 -13.82 26.12
N GLN A 553 4.63 -14.85 26.44
CA GLN A 553 5.50 -15.50 25.45
C GLN A 553 4.74 -16.63 24.74
N VAL A 554 4.89 -16.68 23.42
CA VAL A 554 4.37 -17.75 22.57
C VAL A 554 5.50 -18.25 21.68
N GLU A 555 5.65 -19.57 21.59
CA GLU A 555 6.54 -20.19 20.61
C GLU A 555 5.72 -20.68 19.42
N PHE A 556 6.22 -20.41 18.22
CA PHE A 556 5.72 -20.94 16.97
C PHE A 556 6.77 -21.86 16.36
N ARG A 557 6.35 -23.04 15.91
CA ARG A 557 7.20 -24.03 15.25
C ARG A 557 6.61 -24.34 13.88
N ILE A 558 7.44 -24.28 12.86
CA ILE A 558 7.08 -24.67 11.50
C ILE A 558 7.78 -25.99 11.16
N GLU A 559 7.06 -26.93 10.53
CA GLU A 559 7.59 -28.22 10.09
C GLU A 559 7.12 -28.52 8.65
N GLY A 560 8.04 -28.84 7.76
CA GLY A 560 7.81 -29.16 6.35
C GLY A 560 7.76 -30.65 6.05
N TYR A 561 6.90 -31.02 5.10
CA TYR A 561 6.60 -32.39 4.67
C TYR A 561 6.61 -32.51 3.14
N ASN A 562 7.15 -33.62 2.65
CA ASN A 562 7.15 -33.94 1.21
C ASN A 562 5.78 -34.44 0.73
N ALA A 563 5.64 -34.68 -0.58
CA ALA A 563 4.37 -35.09 -1.19
C ALA A 563 3.84 -36.44 -0.66
N ALA A 564 4.74 -37.28 -0.11
CA ALA A 564 4.36 -38.54 0.52
C ALA A 564 3.90 -38.36 1.98
N GLY A 565 3.96 -37.16 2.55
CA GLY A 565 3.59 -36.88 3.94
C GLY A 565 4.67 -37.25 4.97
N GLU A 566 5.92 -37.38 4.53
CA GLU A 566 7.08 -37.60 5.39
C GLU A 566 7.76 -36.27 5.73
N LYS A 567 8.28 -36.14 6.96
CA LYS A 567 8.96 -34.92 7.43
C LYS A 567 10.28 -34.74 6.69
N VAL A 568 10.54 -33.52 6.22
CA VAL A 568 11.75 -33.16 5.47
C VAL A 568 12.83 -32.65 6.41
N ALA A 569 14.06 -33.15 6.27
CA ALA A 569 15.20 -32.67 7.04
C ALA A 569 15.56 -31.22 6.66
N GLY A 570 15.85 -30.38 7.65
CA GLY A 570 16.11 -28.94 7.43
C GLY A 570 14.83 -28.09 7.25
N GLY A 571 13.68 -28.71 6.99
CA GLY A 571 12.39 -28.03 6.86
C GLY A 571 11.73 -27.69 8.20
N GLU A 572 12.49 -27.38 9.25
CA GLU A 572 11.97 -27.12 10.58
C GLU A 572 12.64 -25.92 11.25
N ASP A 573 11.86 -25.08 11.91
CA ASP A 573 12.36 -23.95 12.70
C ASP A 573 11.38 -23.56 13.81
N THR A 574 11.87 -22.89 14.85
CA THR A 574 11.08 -22.38 15.96
C THR A 574 11.47 -20.94 16.28
N ILE A 575 10.46 -20.10 16.51
CA ILE A 575 10.62 -18.73 16.98
C ILE A 575 9.81 -18.50 18.24
N ARG A 576 10.26 -17.57 19.06
CA ARG A 576 9.55 -17.10 20.25
C ARG A 576 9.17 -15.64 20.08
N LEU A 577 7.91 -15.32 20.34
CA LEU A 577 7.39 -13.96 20.30
C LEU A 577 6.87 -13.60 21.69
N PHE A 578 7.21 -12.41 22.18
CA PHE A 578 6.52 -11.79 23.29
C PHE A 578 5.37 -10.97 22.71
N ILE A 579 4.15 -11.48 22.85
CA ILE A 579 2.94 -10.82 22.37
C ILE A 579 2.38 -9.94 23.49
N ASP A 580 1.95 -8.73 23.15
CA ASP A 580 1.20 -7.87 24.06
C ASP A 580 0.14 -7.03 23.32
N ASN A 581 -1.11 -7.50 23.41
CA ASN A 581 -2.28 -6.86 22.85
C ASN A 581 -2.99 -5.88 23.81
N THR A 582 -2.40 -5.59 24.98
CA THR A 582 -2.97 -4.67 25.97
C THR A 582 -2.47 -3.25 25.78
N TRP A 583 -3.33 -2.27 25.63
CA TRP A 583 -2.89 -0.89 25.40
C TRP A 583 -2.51 -0.18 26.70
N THR A 584 -1.49 0.71 26.67
CA THR A 584 -1.26 1.66 27.76
C THR A 584 -2.56 2.39 28.10
N ASN A 585 -2.82 2.55 29.40
CA ASN A 585 -3.96 3.26 29.94
C ASN A 585 -3.50 4.40 30.87
N GLY A 586 -4.35 5.39 31.08
CA GLY A 586 -4.04 6.49 31.98
C GLY A 586 -5.19 7.46 32.14
N ASP A 587 -5.12 8.25 33.21
CA ASP A 587 -6.10 9.26 33.55
C ASP A 587 -5.48 10.35 34.41
N ILE A 588 -6.13 11.52 34.40
CA ILE A 588 -5.86 12.61 35.33
C ILE A 588 -6.97 12.53 36.38
N GLU A 589 -6.61 12.25 37.63
CA GLU A 589 -7.58 12.14 38.73
C GLU A 589 -8.00 13.52 39.21
N SER A 590 -7.06 14.48 39.25
CA SER A 590 -7.36 15.85 39.69
C SER A 590 -6.31 16.86 39.23
N ILE A 591 -6.76 18.11 39.14
CA ILE A 591 -5.92 19.30 39.03
C ILE A 591 -6.30 20.19 40.20
N ARG A 592 -5.32 20.70 40.95
CA ARG A 592 -5.55 21.43 42.19
C ARG A 592 -4.71 22.69 42.30
N LEU A 593 -5.28 23.67 42.99
CA LEU A 593 -4.57 24.85 43.48
C LEU A 593 -4.60 24.81 45.00
N GLY A 594 -3.49 24.39 45.62
CA GLY A 594 -3.47 24.09 47.05
C GLY A 594 -4.37 22.90 47.40
N VAL A 595 -5.44 23.15 48.16
CA VAL A 595 -6.44 22.12 48.54
C VAL A 595 -7.70 22.13 47.66
N GLU A 596 -7.83 23.12 46.79
CA GLU A 596 -9.02 23.29 45.93
C GLU A 596 -8.90 22.44 44.68
N ASP A 597 -9.94 21.66 44.42
CA ASP A 597 -10.12 20.77 43.27
C ASP A 597 -11.47 21.09 42.65
N PRO A 598 -11.54 22.04 41.71
CA PRO A 598 -12.80 22.55 41.21
C PRO A 598 -13.48 21.56 40.24
N GLY A 599 -12.77 20.52 39.80
CA GLY A 599 -13.25 19.49 38.87
C GLY A 599 -13.30 19.94 37.41
N GLU A 600 -13.80 19.05 36.54
CA GLU A 600 -13.88 19.27 35.10
C GLU A 600 -14.80 20.45 34.74
N CYS A 601 -14.40 21.27 33.77
CA CYS A 601 -15.12 22.45 33.29
C CYS A 601 -15.32 23.57 34.33
N ALA A 602 -14.61 23.54 35.45
CA ALA A 602 -14.56 24.63 36.43
C ALA A 602 -13.31 25.51 36.22
N TYR A 603 -13.15 26.59 37.00
CA TYR A 603 -11.99 27.49 36.86
C TYR A 603 -11.23 27.75 38.17
N PHE A 604 -9.93 27.99 38.05
CA PHE A 604 -9.07 28.48 39.12
C PHE A 604 -8.96 30.00 39.08
N GLN A 605 -9.04 30.65 40.25
CA GLN A 605 -8.56 32.02 40.41
C GLN A 605 -7.12 31.97 40.93
N LEU A 606 -6.14 32.38 40.12
CA LEU A 606 -4.75 32.29 40.51
C LEU A 606 -4.36 33.39 41.52
N PRO A 607 -3.59 33.06 42.57
CA PRO A 607 -3.04 34.06 43.50
C PRO A 607 -1.84 34.80 42.91
N SER A 608 -1.21 34.26 41.86
CA SER A 608 -0.14 34.88 41.08
C SER A 608 -0.13 34.31 39.66
N ALA A 609 0.35 35.09 38.69
CA ALA A 609 0.27 34.75 37.26
C ALA A 609 0.86 33.37 36.91
N GLY A 610 1.89 32.92 37.63
CA GLY A 610 2.57 31.63 37.45
C GLY A 610 2.35 30.64 38.60
N ALA A 611 1.30 30.81 39.40
CA ALA A 611 1.05 29.92 40.54
C ALA A 611 1.02 28.45 40.11
N PRO A 612 1.75 27.55 40.81
CA PRO A 612 1.83 26.16 40.41
C PRO A 612 0.50 25.44 40.65
N LEU A 613 0.14 24.55 39.72
CA LEU A 613 -1.02 23.67 39.82
C LEU A 613 -0.56 22.25 40.12
N ALA A 614 -1.11 21.63 41.16
CA ALA A 614 -0.85 20.23 41.49
C ALA A 614 -1.70 19.33 40.59
N VAL A 615 -1.06 18.51 39.76
CA VAL A 615 -1.74 17.55 38.89
C VAL A 615 -1.45 16.15 39.38
N ARG A 616 -2.52 15.39 39.61
CA ARG A 616 -2.45 13.99 40.00
C ARG A 616 -2.92 13.11 38.86
N PHE A 617 -2.03 12.28 38.35
CA PHE A 617 -2.29 11.48 37.14
C PHE A 617 -1.59 10.12 37.21
N ARG A 618 -1.97 9.21 36.30
CA ARG A 618 -1.26 7.96 36.07
C ARG A 618 -1.19 7.64 34.58
N ALA A 619 -0.08 7.07 34.15
CA ALA A 619 0.08 6.46 32.83
C ALA A 619 0.75 5.11 33.03
N THR A 620 0.05 4.02 32.74
CA THR A 620 0.47 2.67 33.12
C THR A 620 0.39 1.67 31.98
N ASP A 621 1.41 0.83 31.90
CA ASP A 621 1.46 -0.36 31.06
C ASP A 621 1.83 -1.55 31.96
N PRO A 622 0.91 -2.50 32.21
CA PRO A 622 1.17 -3.64 33.10
C PRO A 622 2.32 -4.55 32.61
N ALA A 623 2.47 -4.69 31.30
CA ALA A 623 3.46 -5.55 30.67
C ALA A 623 4.82 -4.86 30.54
N GLY A 624 4.85 -3.52 30.56
CA GLY A 624 6.06 -2.70 30.55
C GLY A 624 6.57 -2.37 29.14
N PHE A 625 5.66 -2.26 28.17
CA PHE A 625 5.96 -1.86 26.80
C PHE A 625 5.54 -0.42 26.52
N MET A 626 5.47 0.46 27.52
CA MET A 626 5.39 1.88 27.27
C MET A 626 6.71 2.36 26.67
N ALA A 627 6.66 3.21 25.63
CA ALA A 627 7.84 3.88 25.09
C ALA A 627 8.07 5.23 25.78
N SER A 628 6.99 6.00 25.94
CA SER A 628 7.02 7.27 26.66
C SER A 628 5.61 7.70 27.06
N TYR A 629 5.52 8.62 28.03
CA TYR A 629 4.32 9.40 28.30
C TYR A 629 4.68 10.89 28.42
N TYR A 630 3.70 11.75 28.18
CA TYR A 630 3.82 13.20 28.31
C TYR A 630 2.56 13.78 28.93
N LEU A 631 2.73 14.73 29.84
CA LEU A 631 1.68 15.62 30.31
C LEU A 631 1.93 17.01 29.71
N LYS A 632 1.02 17.45 28.84
CA LYS A 632 1.10 18.74 28.14
C LYS A 632 -0.08 19.61 28.48
N VAL A 633 0.11 20.93 28.38
CA VAL A 633 -0.95 21.89 28.62
C VAL A 633 -1.14 22.74 27.38
N TYR A 634 -2.39 22.84 26.93
CA TYR A 634 -2.79 23.68 25.82
C TYR A 634 -3.75 24.76 26.29
N ARG A 635 -3.70 25.93 25.67
CA ARG A 635 -4.57 27.06 25.92
C ARG A 635 -5.44 27.36 24.71
N GLY A 636 -6.72 27.64 24.94
CA GLY A 636 -7.68 28.01 23.90
C GLY A 636 -7.80 26.96 22.79
N SER A 637 -7.74 27.38 21.53
CA SER A 637 -7.84 26.52 20.35
C SER A 637 -6.54 25.74 20.04
N ASN A 638 -5.93 25.11 21.06
CA ASN A 638 -4.73 24.25 20.95
C ASN A 638 -3.37 24.98 20.92
N THR A 639 -3.22 26.10 21.62
CA THR A 639 -1.90 26.76 21.77
C THR A 639 -1.09 26.06 22.86
N ASP A 640 0.04 25.44 22.52
CA ASP A 640 0.94 24.79 23.48
C ASP A 640 1.46 25.80 24.53
N VAL A 641 1.33 25.45 25.80
CA VAL A 641 1.86 26.21 26.94
C VAL A 641 2.97 25.36 27.55
N PRO A 642 4.25 25.69 27.29
CA PRO A 642 5.36 24.96 27.88
C PRO A 642 5.28 25.00 29.41
N THR A 643 5.26 23.82 30.03
CA THR A 643 5.19 23.66 31.49
C THR A 643 6.34 22.82 32.00
N ARG A 644 6.80 23.12 33.22
CA ARG A 644 7.81 22.35 33.94
C ARG A 644 7.34 21.97 35.33
N ASN A 645 7.92 20.92 35.87
CA ASN A 645 7.84 20.62 37.29
C ASN A 645 8.87 21.50 38.04
N PRO A 646 8.46 22.36 38.98
CA PRO A 646 9.38 23.27 39.68
C PRO A 646 10.44 22.53 40.51
N ALA A 647 10.18 21.28 40.94
CA ALA A 647 11.13 20.49 41.71
C ALA A 647 12.31 19.97 40.85
N THR A 648 12.08 19.69 39.57
CA THR A 648 13.10 19.16 38.66
C THR A 648 13.59 20.19 37.64
N GLY A 649 12.80 21.24 37.39
CA GLY A 649 13.01 22.20 36.32
C GLY A 649 12.74 21.64 34.91
N LEU A 650 12.17 20.43 34.81
CA LEU A 650 11.97 19.71 33.54
C LEU A 650 10.50 19.56 33.20
N ALA A 651 10.20 19.40 31.91
CA ALA A 651 8.88 19.00 31.44
C ALA A 651 8.49 17.62 32.00
N VAL A 652 7.18 17.38 32.14
CA VAL A 652 6.66 16.15 32.72
C VAL A 652 6.50 15.12 31.61
N ALA A 653 7.54 14.33 31.46
CA ALA A 653 7.62 13.22 30.55
C ALA A 653 8.60 12.18 31.08
N ALA A 654 8.34 10.92 30.78
CA ALA A 654 9.30 9.86 31.00
C ALA A 654 9.37 8.96 29.76
N PHE A 655 10.52 8.31 29.61
CA PHE A 655 10.88 7.59 28.41
C PHE A 655 11.58 6.30 28.79
N TYR A 656 11.23 5.24 28.07
CA TYR A 656 11.92 3.97 28.13
C TYR A 656 13.42 4.16 27.89
N GLN A 657 14.23 3.56 28.77
CA GLN A 657 15.66 3.41 28.58
C GLN A 657 15.96 1.94 28.25
N PRO A 658 16.84 1.65 27.27
CA PRO A 658 17.17 0.30 26.86
C PRO A 658 18.11 -0.41 27.85
N VAL A 659 17.65 -0.54 29.10
CA VAL A 659 18.38 -1.16 30.22
C VAL A 659 17.56 -2.27 30.84
N SER A 660 18.21 -3.33 31.31
CA SER A 660 17.57 -4.46 31.99
C SER A 660 16.74 -3.96 33.19
N PRO A 661 15.49 -4.44 33.39
CA PRO A 661 14.85 -5.61 32.78
C PRO A 661 14.18 -5.36 31.41
N PHE A 662 14.49 -4.25 30.73
CA PHE A 662 13.93 -3.85 29.43
C PHE A 662 12.41 -3.72 29.48
N ARG A 663 11.91 -3.17 30.59
CA ARG A 663 10.51 -2.85 30.83
C ARG A 663 10.41 -1.40 31.30
N PHE A 664 9.35 -0.73 30.89
CA PHE A 664 8.95 0.58 31.37
C PHE A 664 7.44 0.58 31.54
N ARG A 665 6.98 0.60 32.79
CA ARG A 665 5.55 0.53 33.16
C ARG A 665 4.90 1.89 33.37
N GLY A 666 5.59 2.97 33.02
CA GLY A 666 5.14 4.34 33.23
C GLY A 666 5.20 4.75 34.70
N THR A 667 4.17 5.45 35.18
CA THR A 667 4.14 6.04 36.53
C THR A 667 4.19 5.00 37.65
N LEU A 668 3.93 3.72 37.36
CA LEU A 668 4.12 2.61 38.31
C LEU A 668 5.56 2.45 38.79
N GLU A 669 6.55 2.89 38.02
CA GLU A 669 7.97 2.84 38.41
C GLU A 669 8.41 4.07 39.19
N GLU A 670 7.58 5.11 39.25
CA GLU A 670 7.89 6.40 39.85
C GLU A 670 7.28 6.56 41.26
N THR A 671 6.40 5.63 41.67
CA THR A 671 5.66 5.72 42.93
C THR A 671 5.64 4.39 43.67
N SER A 672 5.58 4.45 45.00
CA SER A 672 5.27 3.29 45.84
C SER A 672 3.78 2.99 45.92
N ASN A 673 2.92 3.87 45.36
CA ASN A 673 1.49 3.68 45.28
C ASN A 673 1.13 2.56 44.27
N SER A 674 0.50 1.49 44.75
CA SER A 674 0.06 0.38 43.91
C SER A 674 -0.95 0.76 42.82
N SER A 675 -1.62 1.90 42.96
CA SER A 675 -2.55 2.43 41.95
C SER A 675 -1.85 3.20 40.82
N GLY A 676 -0.54 3.47 40.95
CA GLY A 676 0.28 4.13 39.93
C GLY A 676 0.10 5.64 39.81
N TYR A 677 -0.66 6.29 40.72
CA TYR A 677 -0.80 7.74 40.71
C TYR A 677 0.45 8.44 41.24
N VAL A 678 0.86 9.46 40.50
CA VAL A 678 1.87 10.45 40.88
C VAL A 678 1.20 11.81 40.99
N GLU A 679 1.68 12.64 41.92
CA GLU A 679 1.25 14.02 42.06
C GLU A 679 2.46 14.94 41.88
N ILE A 680 2.30 15.92 41.01
CA ILE A 680 3.36 16.84 40.62
C ILE A 680 2.81 18.26 40.60
N ASN A 681 3.67 19.23 40.88
CA ASN A 681 3.34 20.62 40.61
C ASN A 681 3.75 20.96 39.17
N LEU A 682 2.92 21.70 38.46
CA LEU A 682 3.20 22.26 37.14
C LEU A 682 3.21 23.77 37.22
N GLU A 683 4.19 24.41 36.59
CA GLU A 683 4.22 25.85 36.38
C GLU A 683 4.58 26.18 34.91
N PRO A 684 4.11 27.32 34.38
CA PRO A 684 4.39 27.73 33.01
C PRO A 684 5.85 28.19 32.90
N GLU A 685 6.56 27.75 31.84
CA GLU A 685 7.98 28.04 31.72
C GLU A 685 8.27 29.54 31.62
N ALA A 686 7.38 30.27 30.94
CA ALA A 686 7.43 31.72 30.76
C ALA A 686 7.02 32.51 32.03
N GLY A 687 6.68 31.84 33.13
CA GLY A 687 6.32 32.45 34.40
C GLY A 687 4.88 32.96 34.51
N SER A 688 4.05 32.80 33.47
CA SER A 688 2.61 33.12 33.50
C SER A 688 1.80 32.11 32.68
N TRP A 689 0.63 31.71 33.21
CA TRP A 689 -0.32 30.84 32.50
C TRP A 689 -1.07 31.62 31.40
N LEU A 690 -1.44 32.87 31.71
CA LEU A 690 -2.17 33.77 30.82
C LEU A 690 -1.22 34.73 30.12
N ALA A 691 -1.58 35.17 28.91
CA ALA A 691 -0.85 36.24 28.24
C ALA A 691 -1.09 37.57 28.97
N SER A 692 -0.18 38.53 28.81
CA SER A 692 -0.33 39.87 29.43
C SER A 692 -1.67 40.51 29.05
N GLY A 693 -2.41 41.01 30.04
CA GLY A 693 -3.72 41.64 29.85
C GLY A 693 -4.86 40.67 29.48
N VAL A 694 -4.65 39.36 29.59
CA VAL A 694 -5.70 38.35 29.49
C VAL A 694 -6.08 37.89 30.89
N ASP A 695 -7.33 38.08 31.27
CA ASP A 695 -7.82 37.79 32.64
C ASP A 695 -8.37 36.37 32.78
N PHE A 696 -8.68 35.70 31.66
CA PHE A 696 -9.26 34.36 31.63
C PHE A 696 -8.91 33.60 30.36
N CYS A 697 -8.65 32.29 30.48
CA CYS A 697 -8.64 31.37 29.35
C CYS A 697 -8.99 29.94 29.76
N ALA A 698 -9.46 29.14 28.80
CA ALA A 698 -9.62 27.70 28.97
C ALA A 698 -8.33 26.96 28.62
N PHE A 699 -8.01 25.96 29.42
CA PHE A 699 -6.83 25.11 29.28
C PHE A 699 -7.23 23.64 29.18
N SER A 700 -6.46 22.89 28.39
CA SER A 700 -6.56 21.44 28.28
C SER A 700 -5.27 20.83 28.79
N PHE A 701 -5.37 20.07 29.87
CA PHE A 701 -4.29 19.23 30.37
C PHE A 701 -4.42 17.88 29.70
N GLU A 702 -3.48 17.56 28.84
CA GLU A 702 -3.49 16.34 28.03
C GLU A 702 -2.42 15.37 28.50
N LEU A 703 -2.86 14.19 28.91
CA LEU A 703 -1.99 13.04 29.14
C LEU A 703 -1.94 12.19 27.88
N SER A 704 -0.75 11.91 27.36
CA SER A 704 -0.54 11.11 26.16
C SER A 704 0.57 10.09 26.37
N ALA A 705 0.53 8.98 25.62
CA ALA A 705 1.57 7.96 25.65
C ALA A 705 1.82 7.32 24.27
N VAL A 706 3.01 6.73 24.14
CA VAL A 706 3.42 5.94 22.98
C VAL A 706 3.75 4.54 23.46
N ASP A 707 3.26 3.52 22.75
CA ASP A 707 3.54 2.11 23.05
C ASP A 707 4.73 1.60 22.21
N ARG A 708 5.63 0.85 22.84
CA ARG A 708 6.82 0.20 22.28
C ARG A 708 6.47 -1.20 21.76
N LYS A 709 5.64 -1.22 20.73
CA LYS A 709 5.13 -2.45 20.10
C LYS A 709 5.35 -2.40 18.60
N THR A 710 5.42 -3.55 17.95
CA THR A 710 5.59 -3.66 16.50
C THR A 710 4.80 -4.82 15.91
N ASN A 711 4.33 -4.66 14.68
CA ASN A 711 3.80 -5.75 13.87
C ASN A 711 4.80 -6.20 12.78
N GLY A 712 6.03 -5.70 12.83
CA GLY A 712 7.07 -5.92 11.82
C GLY A 712 7.10 -4.87 10.70
N TYR A 713 6.04 -4.06 10.54
CA TYR A 713 5.95 -2.99 9.53
C TYR A 713 6.02 -1.60 10.14
N GLY A 714 5.46 -1.41 11.34
CA GLY A 714 5.42 -0.13 12.02
C GLY A 714 5.21 -0.26 13.53
N THR A 715 5.23 0.88 14.22
CA THR A 715 4.90 1.01 15.64
C THR A 715 3.58 1.76 15.81
N PRO A 716 2.83 1.54 16.91
CA PRO A 716 1.67 2.36 17.23
C PRO A 716 2.02 3.85 17.27
N ARG A 717 1.07 4.70 16.86
CA ARG A 717 1.18 6.15 17.04
C ARG A 717 0.94 6.52 18.51
N GLY A 718 1.30 7.75 18.87
CA GLY A 718 0.94 8.32 20.16
C GLY A 718 -0.58 8.39 20.33
N ARG A 719 -1.04 8.18 21.56
CA ARG A 719 -2.46 8.21 21.91
C ARG A 719 -2.66 9.18 23.07
N THR A 720 -3.66 10.04 22.96
CA THR A 720 -4.19 10.77 24.11
C THR A 720 -4.88 9.76 25.04
N LEU A 721 -4.41 9.65 26.28
CA LEU A 721 -4.99 8.80 27.30
C LEU A 721 -6.15 9.53 28.00
N TRP A 722 -5.96 10.82 28.28
CA TRP A 722 -6.94 11.65 28.98
C TRP A 722 -6.79 13.12 28.62
N ARG A 723 -7.89 13.87 28.70
CA ARG A 723 -7.87 15.34 28.70
C ARG A 723 -8.75 15.86 29.81
N GLU A 724 -8.21 16.80 30.55
CA GLU A 724 -8.93 17.54 31.58
C GLU A 724 -9.03 19.01 31.17
N LEU A 725 -10.25 19.55 31.14
CA LEU A 725 -10.50 20.94 30.75
C LEU A 725 -10.75 21.80 31.99
N VAL A 726 -9.93 22.83 32.17
CA VAL A 726 -10.06 23.79 33.28
C VAL A 726 -9.96 25.23 32.79
N GLY A 727 -10.75 26.12 33.36
CA GLY A 727 -10.57 27.55 33.22
C GLY A 727 -9.47 28.05 34.16
N ILE A 728 -8.72 29.05 33.74
CA ILE A 728 -7.77 29.75 34.62
C ILE A 728 -8.04 31.25 34.47
N ALA A 729 -8.25 31.91 35.61
CA ALA A 729 -8.47 33.34 35.73
C ALA A 729 -7.38 33.99 36.60
N TYR A 730 -7.01 35.23 36.29
CA TYR A 730 -6.06 36.02 37.06
C TYR A 730 -6.38 37.52 36.93
N GLU A 731 -6.42 38.23 38.05
CA GLU A 731 -6.57 39.69 38.07
C GLU A 731 -5.18 40.34 38.06
N TRP A 732 -4.87 41.09 37.01
CA TRP A 732 -3.60 41.82 36.92
C TRP A 732 -3.59 43.01 37.89
N PRO A 733 -2.51 43.24 38.65
CA PRO A 733 -2.38 44.46 39.45
C PRO A 733 -2.48 45.70 38.55
N ASP A 734 -3.31 46.68 38.93
CA ASP A 734 -3.51 47.93 38.19
C ASP A 734 -2.17 48.58 37.79
N GLY A 735 -1.84 48.61 36.49
CA GLY A 735 -0.69 49.35 35.95
C GLY A 735 0.27 48.63 35.02
N THR A 736 0.04 47.36 34.65
CA THR A 736 0.84 46.66 33.63
C THR A 736 0.00 46.29 32.40
N SER A 737 -0.22 47.26 31.51
CA SER A 737 -0.70 47.06 30.13
C SER A 737 0.43 47.23 29.13
#